data_AF-A0A109LB11-F1
#
_entry.id   AF-A0A109LB11-F1
#
_cell.length_a   1.000
_cell.length_b   1.000
_cell.length_c   1.000
_cell.angle_alpha   90.00
_cell.angle_beta   90.00
_cell.angle_gamma   90.00
#
_symmetry.space_group_name_H-M   'P 1'
#
loop_
_entity.id
_entity.type
_entity.pdbx_description
1 polymer ?
#
loop_
_entity_poly.entity_id
_entity_poly.type
_entity_poly.pdbx_seq_one_letter_code
_entity_poly.pdbx_strand_id
1 'polypeptide(L)'
;MSQAILEGIRVISLCSGIAGSAAGMHLCEAGAEVVMIEPPANPAREKQALFAVLNRGKRSVILSLENPQDRQQLNSLLASADVLLHDFTPSVAQAHGLADAQLAADFPRLIISAISGWPQRHALANAIPWETLILARLGLLDEQPAHRPGPVFVRMPFANWLASWLCVVGVMARLLARERDGCGGIAHTSLAQAALVPMTMHWNRAQTPTQAFAKGLDKHIPIPLHQCADGRWLHVHYSPDKSPWMAAALSELGETEVARLNALWPSSHVAPNFGANKAIIATRPAQDWVEHFWQHDVAAQIAAPFGDIYFDEQARLNGYVVEVDDVQLGKTLQPGPAWQVQPPARVGGSAPLAGEGNAGLSGADAVIPSQVPRSSPAPLPPLHGLKVLDLGAYLAGPFACMLLADLGAEVIKVEAPKGDAMRRLERIFSGTQRGKLGVALQLGDQQTEPAVEALARWADVVHHNMRLPAARKLKVDYESLKVLNPQLVYCHVSAYGPTGPRADWPGFDQLMQASCGWEREQGGEGQAPMWLRFGVGDFFAGLSSLYALLLGLYERNRSGVGQMVSSSLLGATLLSMSEAVVLEDGSLTPIEHMDAQQTGVSDAHRLYLCSDAWLVVAALQPDEVQRFKALMGDQPETWFAGLTRQAALAALAEVQVPAQAVLEAQMDAFLDSPEHAAAGLHAHYSHAVYGDLQQIGAFWDFGNLPLSLQRPPPALGQHTRQVLEGLGFTGSELERLASAGLVAL
;
A
#
# COMPACT_ATOMS: atom_id res chain seq x y z
N MET A 1 6.52 26.82 -19.14
CA MET A 1 6.24 25.46 -18.67
C MET A 1 6.26 25.51 -17.15
N SER A 2 5.24 24.97 -16.47
CA SER A 2 5.25 24.95 -15.01
C SER A 2 6.37 24.04 -14.50
N GLN A 3 7.14 24.48 -13.52
CA GLN A 3 8.19 23.67 -12.89
C GLN A 3 7.55 22.46 -12.20
N ALA A 4 8.20 21.30 -12.24
CA ALA A 4 7.67 20.12 -11.55
C ALA A 4 7.66 20.32 -10.02
N ILE A 5 6.83 19.59 -9.28
CA ILE A 5 6.63 19.81 -7.83
C ILE A 5 7.95 19.63 -7.06
N LEU A 6 8.73 18.59 -7.37
CA LEU A 6 10.01 18.31 -6.74
C LEU A 6 11.21 18.83 -7.55
N GLU A 7 11.00 19.77 -8.47
CA GLU A 7 12.10 20.38 -9.21
C GLU A 7 13.07 21.07 -8.25
N GLY A 8 14.35 20.70 -8.37
CA GLY A 8 15.43 21.17 -7.48
C GLY A 8 15.67 20.29 -6.25
N ILE A 9 14.91 19.20 -6.06
CA ILE A 9 15.22 18.17 -5.07
C ILE A 9 16.18 17.14 -5.69
N ARG A 10 17.29 16.87 -5.01
CA ARG A 10 18.26 15.84 -5.43
C ARG A 10 18.23 14.63 -4.52
N VAL A 11 18.08 13.45 -5.13
CA VAL A 11 18.02 12.15 -4.46
C VAL A 11 19.21 11.30 -4.87
N ILE A 12 19.96 10.79 -3.89
CA ILE A 12 20.98 9.75 -4.11
C ILE A 12 20.38 8.42 -3.66
N SER A 13 20.37 7.43 -4.54
CA SER A 13 19.77 6.12 -4.27
C SER A 13 20.83 5.03 -4.40
N LEU A 14 21.09 4.30 -3.31
CA LEU A 14 21.92 3.07 -3.31
C LEU A 14 21.05 1.80 -3.29
N CYS A 15 19.77 1.92 -3.63
CA CYS A 15 18.82 0.80 -3.63
C CYS A 15 18.99 -0.10 -4.86
N SER A 16 18.80 -1.40 -4.66
CA SER A 16 18.79 -2.42 -5.71
C SER A 16 17.51 -3.27 -5.71
N GLY A 17 16.77 -3.32 -4.59
CA GLY A 17 15.49 -4.01 -4.48
C GLY A 17 14.31 -3.23 -5.08
N ILE A 18 13.14 -3.89 -5.14
CA ILE A 18 11.89 -3.32 -5.68
C ILE A 18 11.51 -2.06 -4.91
N ALA A 19 11.40 -2.15 -3.57
CA ALA A 19 10.88 -1.07 -2.74
C ALA A 19 11.64 0.26 -2.90
N GLY A 20 12.97 0.20 -2.77
CA GLY A 20 13.82 1.39 -2.85
C GLY A 20 13.92 1.97 -4.26
N SER A 21 13.99 1.10 -5.27
CA SER A 21 14.03 1.52 -6.67
C SER A 21 12.72 2.17 -7.10
N ALA A 22 11.57 1.60 -6.71
CA ALA A 22 10.24 2.18 -6.93
C ALA A 22 10.06 3.53 -6.20
N ALA A 23 10.55 3.66 -4.95
CA ALA A 23 10.53 4.94 -4.24
C ALA A 23 11.30 6.02 -4.99
N GLY A 24 12.48 5.69 -5.52
CA GLY A 24 13.25 6.59 -6.39
C GLY A 24 12.50 6.94 -7.68
N MET A 25 11.79 6.00 -8.30
CA MET A 25 10.98 6.26 -9.49
C MET A 25 9.86 7.28 -9.20
N HIS A 26 9.12 7.11 -8.11
CA HIS A 26 8.04 8.03 -7.73
C HIS A 26 8.52 9.46 -7.48
N LEU A 27 9.69 9.62 -6.85
CA LEU A 27 10.30 10.93 -6.63
C LEU A 27 10.78 11.55 -7.95
N CYS A 28 11.36 10.74 -8.84
CA CYS A 28 11.78 11.17 -10.18
C CYS A 28 10.57 11.67 -11.00
N GLU A 29 9.47 10.90 -10.99
CA GLU A 29 8.24 11.26 -11.70
C GLU A 29 7.55 12.51 -11.14
N ALA A 30 7.77 12.83 -9.87
CA ALA A 30 7.34 14.09 -9.27
C ALA A 30 8.30 15.27 -9.56
N GLY A 31 9.43 15.01 -10.25
CA GLY A 31 10.36 16.01 -10.76
C GLY A 31 11.72 16.08 -10.07
N ALA A 32 12.03 15.20 -9.12
CA ALA A 32 13.32 15.17 -8.46
C ALA A 32 14.43 14.64 -9.40
N GLU A 33 15.66 15.14 -9.25
CA GLU A 33 16.83 14.51 -9.87
C GLU A 33 17.19 13.28 -9.04
N VAL A 34 17.12 12.08 -9.64
CA VAL A 34 17.46 10.83 -8.96
C VAL A 34 18.72 10.23 -9.57
N VAL A 35 19.78 10.20 -8.77
CA VAL A 35 21.06 9.57 -9.12
C VAL A 35 21.12 8.21 -8.44
N MET A 36 21.02 7.14 -9.22
CA MET A 36 21.23 5.78 -8.73
C MET A 36 22.73 5.48 -8.70
N ILE A 37 23.22 5.08 -7.53
CA ILE A 37 24.57 4.57 -7.35
C ILE A 37 24.49 3.06 -7.44
N GLU A 38 25.17 2.49 -8.42
CA GLU A 38 25.19 1.04 -8.62
C GLU A 38 26.62 0.48 -8.53
N PRO A 39 26.76 -0.76 -8.00
CA PRO A 39 28.04 -1.45 -8.01
C PRO A 39 28.47 -1.78 -9.45
N PRO A 40 29.78 -2.01 -9.71
CA PRO A 40 30.27 -2.39 -11.03
C PRO A 40 29.59 -3.63 -11.63
N ALA A 41 29.18 -4.57 -10.78
CA ALA A 41 28.31 -5.69 -11.14
C ALA A 41 26.99 -5.54 -10.41
N ASN A 42 25.91 -5.27 -11.15
CA ASN A 42 24.58 -5.04 -10.60
C ASN A 42 23.60 -6.14 -11.07
N PRO A 43 23.34 -7.18 -10.24
CA PRO A 43 22.43 -8.27 -10.58
C PRO A 43 21.00 -7.82 -10.88
N ALA A 44 20.57 -6.65 -10.38
CA ALA A 44 19.23 -6.13 -10.66
C ALA A 44 18.99 -5.89 -12.17
N ARG A 45 20.05 -5.68 -12.96
CA ARG A 45 19.96 -5.53 -14.42
C ARG A 45 19.58 -6.82 -15.16
N GLU A 46 19.72 -7.99 -14.53
CA GLU A 46 19.31 -9.27 -15.13
C GLU A 46 17.78 -9.36 -15.26
N LYS A 47 17.03 -8.71 -14.36
CA LYS A 47 15.58 -8.57 -14.43
C LYS A 47 15.20 -7.38 -15.32
N GLN A 48 15.49 -7.48 -16.62
CA GLN A 48 15.44 -6.37 -17.57
C GLN A 48 14.13 -5.56 -17.53
N ALA A 49 12.96 -6.21 -17.57
CA ALA A 49 11.65 -5.53 -17.54
C ALA A 49 11.44 -4.75 -16.23
N LEU A 50 11.66 -5.39 -15.09
CA LEU A 50 11.56 -4.76 -13.78
C LEU A 50 12.56 -3.60 -13.62
N PHE A 51 13.80 -3.79 -14.07
CA PHE A 51 14.83 -2.76 -14.02
C PHE A 51 14.44 -1.54 -14.87
N ALA A 52 13.92 -1.78 -16.08
CA ALA A 52 13.48 -0.74 -17.00
C ALA A 52 12.39 0.13 -16.38
N VAL A 53 11.35 -0.47 -15.80
CA VAL A 53 10.28 0.26 -15.15
C VAL A 53 10.80 1.04 -13.94
N LEU A 54 11.46 0.36 -12.99
CA LEU A 54 11.84 0.97 -11.71
C LEU A 54 12.92 2.04 -11.80
N ASN A 55 13.68 2.11 -12.90
CA ASN A 55 14.80 3.04 -13.05
C ASN A 55 14.66 4.02 -14.21
N ARG A 56 13.49 4.07 -14.87
CA ARG A 56 13.20 5.06 -15.91
C ARG A 56 13.39 6.49 -15.39
N GLY A 57 13.97 7.34 -16.24
CA GLY A 57 14.25 8.75 -15.92
C GLY A 57 15.40 9.02 -14.95
N LYS A 58 15.99 7.99 -14.31
CA LYS A 58 17.11 8.16 -13.38
C LYS A 58 18.44 8.34 -14.11
N ARG A 59 19.46 8.81 -13.38
CA ARG A 59 20.85 8.82 -13.84
C ARG A 59 21.66 7.73 -13.13
N SER A 60 22.33 6.86 -13.88
CA SER A 60 23.20 5.81 -13.35
C SER A 60 24.63 6.31 -13.12
N VAL A 61 25.17 6.02 -11.94
CA VAL A 61 26.58 6.27 -11.60
C VAL A 61 27.16 5.01 -10.98
N ILE A 62 28.25 4.50 -11.55
CA ILE A 62 28.95 3.33 -11.01
C ILE A 62 29.96 3.78 -9.96
N LEU A 63 29.83 3.27 -8.73
CA LEU A 63 30.80 3.44 -7.64
C LEU A 63 30.98 2.12 -6.89
N SER A 64 32.22 1.80 -6.51
CA SER A 64 32.52 0.70 -5.60
C SER A 64 32.71 1.24 -4.18
N LEU A 65 31.79 0.92 -3.26
CA LEU A 65 31.89 1.37 -1.87
C LEU A 65 33.10 0.79 -1.12
N GLU A 66 33.76 -0.24 -1.67
CA GLU A 66 35.03 -0.75 -1.17
C GLU A 66 36.19 0.21 -1.46
N ASN A 67 36.14 0.93 -2.58
CA ASN A 67 37.17 1.88 -3.00
C ASN A 67 37.07 3.19 -2.20
N PRO A 68 38.14 3.63 -1.49
CA PRO A 68 38.13 4.90 -0.77
C PRO A 68 37.88 6.15 -1.64
N GLN A 69 38.32 6.15 -2.90
CA GLN A 69 38.10 7.28 -3.82
C GLN A 69 36.62 7.40 -4.20
N ASP A 70 35.99 6.28 -4.51
CA ASP A 70 34.56 6.22 -4.84
C ASP A 70 33.70 6.60 -3.62
N ARG A 71 34.12 6.25 -2.39
CA ARG A 71 33.48 6.74 -1.16
C ARG A 71 33.59 8.26 -1.00
N GLN A 72 34.73 8.86 -1.34
CA GLN A 72 34.87 10.32 -1.35
C GLN A 72 33.96 10.97 -2.40
N GLN A 73 33.79 10.31 -3.55
CA GLN A 73 32.88 10.75 -4.60
C GLN A 73 31.42 10.65 -4.15
N LEU A 74 31.03 9.57 -3.46
CA LEU A 74 29.71 9.45 -2.83
C LEU A 74 29.48 10.59 -1.82
N ASN A 75 30.44 10.89 -0.94
CA ASN A 75 30.32 11.98 0.01
C ASN A 75 30.14 13.34 -0.67
N SER A 76 30.80 13.57 -1.80
CA SER A 76 30.60 14.79 -2.62
C SER A 76 29.17 14.87 -3.17
N LEU A 77 28.59 13.74 -3.59
CA LEU A 77 27.20 13.69 -4.03
C LEU A 77 26.24 13.96 -2.87
N LEU A 78 26.47 13.35 -1.71
CA LEU A 78 25.66 13.54 -0.50
C LEU A 78 25.69 15.00 0.00
N ALA A 79 26.81 15.71 -0.15
CA ALA A 79 26.94 17.12 0.23
C ALA A 79 25.98 18.07 -0.49
N SER A 80 25.44 17.66 -1.64
CA SER A 80 24.47 18.42 -2.43
C SER A 80 23.10 17.73 -2.54
N ALA A 81 22.90 16.64 -1.80
CA ALA A 81 21.65 15.88 -1.83
C ALA A 81 20.66 16.39 -0.79
N ASP A 82 19.37 16.25 -1.11
CA ASP A 82 18.28 16.43 -0.16
C ASP A 82 17.87 15.12 0.49
N VAL A 83 17.96 14.02 -0.26
CA VAL A 83 17.49 12.70 0.16
C VAL A 83 18.53 11.64 -0.19
N LEU A 84 18.77 10.73 0.76
CA LEU A 84 19.48 9.48 0.59
C LEU A 84 18.50 8.31 0.76
N LEU A 85 18.40 7.45 -0.25
CA LEU A 85 17.69 6.17 -0.19
C LEU A 85 18.70 5.03 -0.18
N HIS A 86 18.52 4.04 0.70
CA HIS A 86 19.27 2.78 0.65
C HIS A 86 18.46 1.61 1.23
N ASP A 87 18.80 0.38 0.86
CA ASP A 87 18.19 -0.86 1.36
C ASP A 87 19.16 -1.73 2.18
N PHE A 88 20.30 -1.15 2.59
CA PHE A 88 21.28 -1.81 3.46
C PHE A 88 20.73 -2.09 4.86
N THR A 89 21.20 -3.19 5.45
CA THR A 89 21.07 -3.42 6.90
C THR A 89 21.89 -2.37 7.68
N PRO A 90 21.58 -2.10 8.96
CA PRO A 90 22.36 -1.18 9.77
C PRO A 90 23.86 -1.50 9.81
N SER A 91 24.24 -2.78 9.88
CA SER A 91 25.65 -3.18 9.88
C SER A 91 26.35 -2.89 8.54
N VAL A 92 25.67 -3.11 7.41
CA VAL A 92 26.21 -2.83 6.08
C VAL A 92 26.31 -1.32 5.84
N ALA A 93 25.28 -0.55 6.23
CA ALA A 93 25.32 0.90 6.18
C ALA A 93 26.50 1.46 6.99
N GLN A 94 26.69 0.97 8.23
CA GLN A 94 27.82 1.35 9.07
C GLN A 94 29.18 1.02 8.42
N ALA A 95 29.33 -0.17 7.84
CA ALA A 95 30.56 -0.59 7.18
C ALA A 95 30.94 0.32 5.99
N HIS A 96 29.94 0.89 5.29
CA HIS A 96 30.14 1.83 4.20
C HIS A 96 30.19 3.31 4.63
N GLY A 97 30.17 3.60 5.94
CA GLY A 97 30.21 4.98 6.44
C GLY A 97 28.87 5.73 6.33
N LEU A 98 27.76 5.00 6.20
CA LEU A 98 26.41 5.52 6.06
C LEU A 98 25.58 5.36 7.35
N ALA A 99 26.23 5.35 8.52
CA ALA A 99 25.52 5.31 9.79
C ALA A 99 24.76 6.64 10.03
N ASP A 100 23.51 6.56 10.49
CA ASP A 100 22.63 7.73 10.61
C ASP A 100 23.23 8.88 11.42
N ALA A 101 23.89 8.57 12.54
CA ALA A 101 24.52 9.58 13.39
C ALA A 101 25.67 10.31 12.69
N GLN A 102 26.44 9.59 11.86
CA GLN A 102 27.52 10.16 11.07
C GLN A 102 26.95 11.05 9.95
N LEU A 103 25.98 10.54 9.19
CA LEU A 103 25.33 11.28 8.12
C LEU A 103 24.60 12.52 8.63
N ALA A 104 23.95 12.47 9.78
CA ALA A 104 23.30 13.62 10.39
C ALA A 104 24.30 14.70 10.84
N ALA A 105 25.51 14.30 11.26
CA ALA A 105 26.57 15.23 11.62
C ALA A 105 27.22 15.88 10.39
N ASP A 106 27.50 15.09 9.35
CA ASP A 106 28.17 15.53 8.13
C ASP A 106 27.23 16.31 7.20
N PHE A 107 25.96 15.91 7.15
CA PHE A 107 24.94 16.45 6.24
C PHE A 107 23.65 16.80 7.00
N PRO A 108 23.60 17.86 7.83
CA PRO A 108 22.47 18.15 8.73
C PRO A 108 21.11 18.39 8.05
N ARG A 109 21.08 18.62 6.73
CA ARG A 109 19.85 18.79 5.95
C ARG A 109 19.43 17.56 5.14
N LEU A 110 20.26 16.51 5.14
CA LEU A 110 20.01 15.29 4.39
C LEU A 110 18.89 14.49 5.07
N ILE A 111 17.89 14.10 4.29
CA ILE A 111 16.86 13.16 4.71
C ILE A 111 17.36 11.75 4.38
N ILE A 112 17.39 10.87 5.37
CA ILE A 112 17.91 9.50 5.22
C ILE A 112 16.73 8.55 5.33
N SER A 113 16.50 7.74 4.29
CA SER A 113 15.42 6.77 4.24
C SER A 113 15.96 5.39 3.87
N ALA A 114 16.27 4.62 4.90
CA ALA A 114 16.54 3.19 4.81
C ALA A 114 15.25 2.39 4.64
N ILE A 115 15.26 1.40 3.73
CA ILE A 115 14.23 0.37 3.61
C ILE A 115 14.86 -0.98 3.94
N SER A 116 14.96 -1.30 5.22
CA SER A 116 15.53 -2.56 5.70
C SER A 116 14.50 -3.69 5.72
N GLY A 117 14.93 -4.92 6.04
CA GLY A 117 14.01 -6.03 6.28
C GLY A 117 13.14 -5.79 7.53
N TRP A 118 13.77 -5.39 8.63
CA TRP A 118 13.15 -5.15 9.94
C TRP A 118 13.51 -3.77 10.47
N PRO A 119 12.66 -3.16 11.34
CA PRO A 119 12.98 -1.87 11.95
C PRO A 119 14.33 -1.90 12.67
N GLN A 120 15.06 -0.79 12.64
CA GLN A 120 16.40 -0.67 13.23
C GLN A 120 16.46 -1.02 14.72
N ARG A 121 15.35 -0.78 15.46
CA ARG A 121 15.20 -1.11 16.89
C ARG A 121 14.82 -2.57 17.15
N HIS A 122 14.61 -3.37 16.11
CA HIS A 122 14.26 -4.78 16.23
C HIS A 122 15.52 -5.66 16.30
N ALA A 123 15.46 -6.78 17.02
CA ALA A 123 16.59 -7.73 17.12
C ALA A 123 17.01 -8.32 15.75
N LEU A 124 16.12 -8.26 14.76
CA LEU A 124 16.33 -8.75 13.40
C LEU A 124 16.73 -7.65 12.40
N ALA A 125 17.11 -6.46 12.86
CA ALA A 125 17.45 -5.35 11.98
C ALA A 125 18.53 -5.69 10.93
N ASN A 126 19.43 -6.64 11.25
CA ASN A 126 20.48 -7.12 10.35
C ASN A 126 20.15 -8.44 9.63
N ALA A 127 18.90 -8.92 9.70
CA ALA A 127 18.47 -10.11 8.96
C ALA A 127 18.35 -9.82 7.45
N ILE A 128 18.45 -10.88 6.64
CA ILE A 128 18.32 -10.80 5.18
C ILE A 128 16.94 -10.22 4.81
N PRO A 129 16.88 -9.15 3.99
CA PRO A 129 15.65 -8.41 3.72
C PRO A 129 14.82 -9.00 2.57
N TRP A 130 14.64 -10.33 2.52
CA TRP A 130 13.78 -10.96 1.51
C TRP A 130 12.33 -11.02 1.99
N GLU A 131 11.41 -10.45 1.19
CA GLU A 131 9.98 -10.36 1.53
C GLU A 131 9.41 -11.71 1.95
N THR A 132 9.63 -12.77 1.18
CA THR A 132 9.09 -14.10 1.50
C THR A 132 9.57 -14.63 2.86
N LEU A 133 10.83 -14.38 3.23
CA LEU A 133 11.35 -14.78 4.55
C LEU A 133 10.68 -13.99 5.67
N ILE A 134 10.43 -12.70 5.44
CA ILE A 134 9.74 -11.82 6.39
C ILE A 134 8.28 -12.24 6.56
N LEU A 135 7.57 -12.50 5.45
CA LEU A 135 6.18 -13.01 5.48
C LEU A 135 6.08 -14.34 6.22
N ALA A 136 7.03 -15.26 5.99
CA ALA A 136 7.08 -16.54 6.70
C ALA A 136 7.26 -16.35 8.21
N ARG A 137 8.14 -15.45 8.61
CA ARG A 137 8.43 -15.18 10.02
C ARG A 137 7.34 -14.41 10.74
N LEU A 138 6.64 -13.53 10.05
CA LEU A 138 5.46 -12.86 10.60
C LEU A 138 4.25 -13.79 10.61
N GLY A 139 4.24 -14.87 9.81
CA GLY A 139 3.13 -15.81 9.68
C GLY A 139 2.07 -15.41 8.67
N LEU A 140 2.40 -14.48 7.76
CA LEU A 140 1.47 -14.02 6.73
C LEU A 140 1.27 -15.05 5.61
N LEU A 141 2.22 -15.98 5.43
CA LEU A 141 2.03 -17.11 4.51
C LEU A 141 0.95 -18.09 4.98
N ASP A 142 0.65 -18.13 6.29
CA ASP A 142 -0.51 -18.87 6.83
C ASP A 142 -1.80 -18.05 6.78
N GLU A 143 -1.72 -16.73 6.91
CA GLU A 143 -2.91 -15.87 6.87
C GLU A 143 -3.63 -15.94 5.52
N GLN A 144 -2.92 -16.11 4.41
CA GLN A 144 -3.55 -16.30 3.10
C GLN A 144 -4.08 -17.74 2.96
N PRO A 145 -5.36 -17.96 2.62
CA PRO A 145 -5.88 -19.29 2.33
C PRO A 145 -5.28 -19.88 1.05
N ALA A 146 -5.27 -21.20 0.94
CA ALA A 146 -4.88 -21.96 -0.26
C ALA A 146 -5.99 -22.93 -0.70
N HIS A 147 -5.82 -23.51 -1.89
CA HIS A 147 -6.62 -24.65 -2.37
C HIS A 147 -6.28 -25.96 -1.65
N ARG A 148 -5.25 -25.95 -0.80
CA ARG A 148 -4.77 -27.07 0.01
C ARG A 148 -4.60 -26.67 1.48
N PRO A 149 -4.48 -27.63 2.41
CA PRO A 149 -4.10 -27.32 3.79
C PRO A 149 -2.70 -26.70 3.91
N GLY A 150 -2.51 -25.91 4.96
CA GLY A 150 -1.25 -25.28 5.33
C GLY A 150 -0.96 -23.96 4.64
N PRO A 151 0.22 -23.37 4.91
CA PRO A 151 0.64 -22.08 4.37
C PRO A 151 0.78 -22.07 2.85
N VAL A 152 0.70 -20.88 2.26
CA VAL A 152 0.73 -20.64 0.83
C VAL A 152 1.77 -19.61 0.47
N PHE A 153 2.38 -19.77 -0.70
CA PHE A 153 3.25 -18.74 -1.22
C PHE A 153 2.40 -17.55 -1.65
N VAL A 154 2.88 -16.33 -1.40
CA VAL A 154 2.19 -15.10 -1.82
C VAL A 154 2.89 -14.58 -3.07
N ARG A 155 2.20 -14.61 -4.22
CA ARG A 155 2.81 -14.33 -5.53
C ARG A 155 3.03 -12.84 -5.78
N MET A 156 2.14 -11.98 -5.31
CA MET A 156 2.33 -10.54 -5.42
C MET A 156 3.39 -10.09 -4.39
N PRO A 157 4.43 -9.34 -4.79
CA PRO A 157 5.43 -8.78 -3.87
C PRO A 157 4.87 -7.54 -3.14
N PHE A 158 3.75 -7.71 -2.43
CA PHE A 158 2.96 -6.60 -1.92
C PHE A 158 3.69 -5.81 -0.83
N ALA A 159 4.53 -6.46 -0.01
CA ALA A 159 5.26 -5.76 1.04
C ALA A 159 6.34 -4.84 0.45
N ASN A 160 7.00 -5.24 -0.64
CA ASN A 160 7.91 -4.36 -1.39
C ASN A 160 7.20 -3.09 -1.89
N TRP A 161 6.01 -3.23 -2.49
CA TRP A 161 5.25 -2.09 -2.99
C TRP A 161 4.67 -1.22 -1.87
N LEU A 162 4.22 -1.80 -0.76
CA LEU A 162 3.81 -1.01 0.41
C LEU A 162 5.01 -0.27 1.01
N ALA A 163 6.20 -0.89 1.05
CA ALA A 163 7.41 -0.25 1.54
C ALA A 163 7.88 0.91 0.65
N SER A 164 7.73 0.81 -0.68
CA SER A 164 8.05 1.93 -1.58
C SER A 164 7.16 3.14 -1.29
N TRP A 165 5.85 2.90 -1.08
CA TRP A 165 4.90 3.95 -0.73
C TRP A 165 5.17 4.55 0.65
N LEU A 166 5.41 3.71 1.66
CA LEU A 166 5.79 4.18 3.00
C LEU A 166 7.06 5.05 2.94
N CYS A 167 8.06 4.63 2.17
CA CYS A 167 9.29 5.39 1.97
C CYS A 167 9.02 6.80 1.42
N VAL A 168 8.30 6.92 0.30
CA VAL A 168 8.05 8.26 -0.29
C VAL A 168 7.13 9.13 0.57
N VAL A 169 6.17 8.54 1.28
CA VAL A 169 5.37 9.27 2.28
C VAL A 169 6.26 9.79 3.42
N GLY A 170 7.18 8.96 3.92
CA GLY A 170 8.13 9.34 4.96
C GLY A 170 9.06 10.46 4.52
N VAL A 171 9.64 10.35 3.32
CA VAL A 171 10.47 11.38 2.69
C VAL A 171 9.70 12.69 2.55
N MET A 172 8.47 12.66 2.02
CA MET A 172 7.65 13.86 1.86
C MET A 172 7.26 14.49 3.21
N ALA A 173 6.90 13.68 4.21
CA ALA A 173 6.62 14.16 5.56
C ALA A 173 7.85 14.85 6.18
N ARG A 174 9.06 14.31 5.95
CA ARG A 174 10.30 14.92 6.42
C ARG A 174 10.67 16.18 5.63
N LEU A 175 10.40 16.24 4.33
CA LEU A 175 10.57 17.45 3.52
C LEU A 175 9.68 18.59 4.03
N LEU A 176 8.41 18.32 4.33
CA LEU A 176 7.49 19.30 4.92
C LEU A 176 7.94 19.73 6.33
N ALA A 177 8.38 18.78 7.17
CA ALA A 177 8.93 19.11 8.49
C ALA A 177 10.18 19.99 8.39
N ARG A 178 11.03 19.75 7.39
CA ARG A 178 12.26 20.51 7.11
C ARG A 178 11.98 21.97 6.74
N GLU A 179 10.83 22.30 6.15
CA GLU A 179 10.43 23.70 5.93
C GLU A 179 10.22 24.46 7.25
N ARG A 180 9.77 23.75 8.30
CA ARG A 180 9.54 24.28 9.64
C ARG A 180 10.83 24.39 10.44
N ASP A 181 11.58 23.30 10.55
CA ASP A 181 12.72 23.18 11.47
C ASP A 181 14.10 23.43 10.82
N GLY A 182 14.19 23.39 9.48
CA GLY A 182 15.43 23.56 8.72
C GLY A 182 16.35 22.33 8.71
N CYS A 183 15.92 21.21 9.29
CA CYS A 183 16.75 20.03 9.49
C CYS A 183 16.30 18.85 8.62
N GLY A 184 17.28 18.07 8.16
CA GLY A 184 17.06 16.74 7.61
C GLY A 184 16.83 15.74 8.74
N GLY A 185 17.22 14.50 8.54
CA GLY A 185 17.12 13.43 9.52
C GLY A 185 16.46 12.17 8.96
N ILE A 186 16.15 11.25 9.85
CA ILE A 186 15.71 9.91 9.50
C ILE A 186 14.22 9.91 9.08
N ALA A 187 13.89 9.06 8.12
CA ALA A 187 12.53 8.69 7.71
C ALA A 187 12.48 7.20 7.30
N HIS A 188 13.02 6.32 8.15
CA HIS A 188 13.17 4.89 7.86
C HIS A 188 11.82 4.16 7.86
N THR A 189 11.75 3.10 7.06
CA THR A 189 10.68 2.09 7.10
C THR A 189 11.28 0.70 6.87
N SER A 190 10.46 -0.34 6.85
CA SER A 190 10.95 -1.71 6.63
C SER A 190 9.93 -2.58 5.90
N LEU A 191 10.41 -3.66 5.27
CA LEU A 191 9.54 -4.66 4.66
C LEU A 191 8.61 -5.33 5.69
N ALA A 192 9.07 -5.57 6.92
CA ALA A 192 8.21 -6.05 8.01
C ALA A 192 7.10 -5.05 8.37
N GLN A 193 7.39 -3.75 8.47
CA GLN A 193 6.36 -2.73 8.70
C GLN A 193 5.36 -2.69 7.55
N ALA A 194 5.85 -2.75 6.31
CA ALA A 194 5.02 -2.80 5.12
C ALA A 194 4.12 -4.04 5.04
N ALA A 195 4.66 -5.22 5.39
CA ALA A 195 3.90 -6.47 5.46
C ALA A 195 2.76 -6.40 6.50
N LEU A 196 2.94 -5.66 7.60
CA LEU A 196 1.94 -5.50 8.65
C LEU A 196 0.83 -4.48 8.33
N VAL A 197 0.99 -3.65 7.29
CA VAL A 197 -0.04 -2.67 6.88
C VAL A 197 -1.41 -3.34 6.67
N PRO A 198 -1.57 -4.39 5.85
CA PRO A 198 -2.86 -5.07 5.71
C PRO A 198 -3.32 -5.77 7.00
N MET A 199 -2.41 -6.12 7.90
CA MET A 199 -2.76 -6.73 9.17
C MET A 199 -3.50 -5.78 10.11
N THR A 200 -3.53 -4.47 9.83
CA THR A 200 -4.42 -3.51 10.53
C THR A 200 -5.89 -3.93 10.49
N MET A 201 -6.34 -4.63 9.44
CA MET A 201 -7.71 -5.16 9.34
C MET A 201 -7.94 -6.46 10.12
N HIS A 202 -6.88 -7.25 10.31
CA HIS A 202 -6.99 -8.64 10.74
C HIS A 202 -6.52 -8.85 12.17
N TRP A 203 -5.42 -8.21 12.56
CA TRP A 203 -4.72 -8.43 13.81
C TRP A 203 -4.97 -7.29 14.79
N ASN A 204 -6.04 -7.45 15.55
CA ASN A 204 -6.41 -6.56 16.64
C ASN A 204 -6.96 -7.40 17.79
N ARG A 205 -6.64 -7.02 19.02
CA ARG A 205 -7.15 -7.69 20.23
C ARG A 205 -7.82 -6.67 21.13
N ALA A 206 -9.03 -6.97 21.57
CA ALA A 206 -9.79 -6.14 22.51
C ALA A 206 -10.05 -6.92 23.79
N GLN A 207 -10.00 -6.24 24.94
CA GLN A 207 -10.33 -6.81 26.25
C GLN A 207 -11.84 -7.13 26.37
N THR A 208 -12.68 -6.25 25.83
CA THR A 208 -14.15 -6.38 25.84
C THR A 208 -14.72 -6.26 24.42
N PRO A 209 -14.45 -7.24 23.54
CA PRO A 209 -14.91 -7.18 22.16
C PRO A 209 -16.43 -7.29 22.10
N THR A 210 -17.07 -6.51 21.24
CA THR A 210 -18.46 -6.76 20.84
C THR A 210 -18.53 -8.07 20.05
N GLN A 211 -19.75 -8.59 19.83
CA GLN A 211 -19.95 -9.76 18.98
C GLN A 211 -19.48 -9.51 17.53
N ALA A 212 -19.67 -8.31 17.00
CA ALA A 212 -19.24 -7.94 15.65
C ALA A 212 -17.71 -7.83 15.56
N PHE A 213 -17.06 -7.25 16.57
CA PHE A 213 -15.60 -7.17 16.65
C PHE A 213 -14.97 -8.57 16.72
N ALA A 214 -15.49 -9.44 17.61
CA ALA A 214 -14.96 -10.78 17.82
C ALA A 214 -15.04 -11.67 16.57
N LYS A 215 -16.06 -11.46 15.71
CA LYS A 215 -16.25 -12.22 14.48
C LYS A 215 -15.15 -11.96 13.44
N GLY A 216 -14.72 -10.71 13.31
CA GLY A 216 -13.68 -10.33 12.35
C GLY A 216 -13.97 -10.74 10.90
N LEU A 217 -12.89 -10.94 10.13
CA LEU A 217 -12.94 -11.51 8.78
C LEU A 217 -12.20 -12.84 8.75
N ASP A 218 -12.96 -13.91 8.81
CA ASP A 218 -12.46 -15.29 8.78
C ASP A 218 -11.82 -15.62 7.41
N LYS A 219 -10.67 -16.32 7.43
CA LYS A 219 -9.88 -16.63 6.24
C LYS A 219 -10.46 -17.74 5.35
N HIS A 220 -11.48 -18.45 5.84
CA HIS A 220 -12.17 -19.55 5.18
C HIS A 220 -13.53 -19.14 4.58
N ILE A 221 -13.90 -17.85 4.65
CA ILE A 221 -15.14 -17.37 4.01
C ILE A 221 -15.02 -17.55 2.50
N PRO A 222 -16.04 -18.15 1.82
CA PRO A 222 -16.04 -18.32 0.38
C PRO A 222 -15.84 -16.99 -0.36
N ILE A 223 -14.88 -16.99 -1.27
CA ILE A 223 -14.61 -15.86 -2.17
C ILE A 223 -15.60 -15.94 -3.34
N PRO A 224 -16.32 -14.87 -3.71
CA PRO A 224 -17.28 -14.84 -4.81
C PRO A 224 -16.61 -14.82 -6.19
N LEU A 225 -15.82 -15.86 -6.45
CA LEU A 225 -15.23 -16.19 -7.73
C LEU A 225 -16.04 -17.31 -8.40
N HIS A 226 -16.56 -17.01 -9.59
CA HIS A 226 -17.49 -17.86 -10.31
C HIS A 226 -16.95 -18.20 -11.68
N GLN A 227 -16.94 -19.48 -12.04
CA GLN A 227 -16.59 -19.92 -13.38
C GLN A 227 -17.80 -19.75 -14.30
N CYS A 228 -17.58 -19.17 -15.47
CA CYS A 228 -18.58 -18.90 -16.50
C CYS A 228 -18.62 -20.03 -17.55
N ALA A 229 -19.60 -20.01 -18.45
CA ALA A 229 -19.80 -21.07 -19.46
C ALA A 229 -18.62 -21.21 -20.45
N ASP A 230 -17.85 -20.14 -20.64
CA ASP A 230 -16.66 -20.07 -21.49
C ASP A 230 -15.35 -20.43 -20.74
N GLY A 231 -15.45 -20.91 -19.51
CA GLY A 231 -14.32 -21.32 -18.67
C GLY A 231 -13.55 -20.16 -18.01
N ARG A 232 -13.84 -18.90 -18.38
CA ARG A 232 -13.30 -17.72 -17.69
C ARG A 232 -13.93 -17.57 -16.32
N TRP A 233 -13.24 -16.83 -15.45
CA TRP A 233 -13.68 -16.60 -14.07
C TRP A 233 -14.08 -15.14 -13.86
N LEU A 234 -15.11 -14.95 -13.05
CA LEU A 234 -15.68 -13.66 -12.72
C LEU A 234 -15.65 -13.47 -11.21
N HIS A 235 -15.02 -12.39 -10.75
CA HIS A 235 -15.16 -11.91 -9.37
C HIS A 235 -16.38 -11.01 -9.28
N VAL A 236 -17.29 -11.30 -8.36
CA VAL A 236 -18.46 -10.45 -8.07
C VAL A 236 -18.38 -9.99 -6.62
N HIS A 237 -18.32 -8.69 -6.36
CA HIS A 237 -18.29 -8.18 -4.98
C HIS A 237 -19.73 -8.07 -4.42
N TYR A 238 -19.95 -8.62 -3.23
CA TYR A 238 -21.29 -8.82 -2.63
C TYR A 238 -22.21 -9.72 -3.48
N SER A 239 -23.52 -9.46 -3.43
CA SER A 239 -24.58 -10.30 -3.95
C SER A 239 -25.12 -9.70 -5.25
N PRO A 240 -25.05 -10.43 -6.38
CA PRO A 240 -25.63 -10.01 -7.66
C PRO A 240 -27.15 -10.20 -7.73
N ASP A 241 -27.80 -10.71 -6.67
CA ASP A 241 -29.17 -11.23 -6.66
C ASP A 241 -30.22 -10.24 -7.17
N LYS A 242 -29.96 -8.94 -7.03
CA LYS A 242 -30.87 -7.87 -7.46
C LYS A 242 -30.72 -7.46 -8.92
N SER A 243 -29.67 -7.93 -9.61
CA SER A 243 -29.51 -7.67 -11.05
C SER A 243 -30.60 -8.43 -11.83
N PRO A 244 -31.17 -7.86 -12.91
CA PRO A 244 -32.33 -8.45 -13.59
C PRO A 244 -32.15 -9.90 -14.06
N TRP A 245 -30.98 -10.25 -14.61
CA TRP A 245 -30.76 -11.62 -15.07
C TRP A 245 -30.62 -12.60 -13.88
N MET A 246 -29.93 -12.19 -12.82
CA MET A 246 -29.79 -13.02 -11.62
C MET A 246 -31.12 -13.20 -10.90
N ALA A 247 -31.90 -12.13 -10.71
CA ALA A 247 -33.20 -12.17 -10.07
C ALA A 247 -34.18 -13.08 -10.82
N ALA A 248 -34.21 -12.99 -12.15
CA ALA A 248 -35.05 -13.85 -12.99
C ALA A 248 -34.64 -15.32 -12.86
N ALA A 249 -33.34 -15.62 -12.94
CA ALA A 249 -32.84 -16.98 -12.82
C ALA A 249 -33.06 -17.59 -11.42
N LEU A 250 -32.86 -16.81 -10.35
CA LEU A 250 -33.18 -17.24 -8.97
C LEU A 250 -34.68 -17.54 -8.83
N SER A 251 -35.54 -16.73 -9.43
CA SER A 251 -36.99 -16.95 -9.42
C SER A 251 -37.38 -18.21 -10.21
N GLU A 252 -36.70 -18.51 -11.32
CA GLU A 252 -36.95 -19.69 -12.14
C GLU A 252 -36.52 -21.00 -11.45
N LEU A 253 -35.39 -20.99 -10.74
CA LEU A 253 -34.95 -22.12 -9.91
C LEU A 253 -35.96 -22.44 -8.79
N GLY A 254 -36.57 -21.41 -8.20
CA GLY A 254 -37.47 -21.52 -7.06
C GLY A 254 -36.74 -21.79 -5.73
N GLU A 255 -37.43 -21.52 -4.63
CA GLU A 255 -36.83 -21.52 -3.27
C GLU A 255 -36.17 -22.85 -2.89
N THR A 256 -36.80 -23.98 -3.25
CA THR A 256 -36.29 -25.32 -2.91
C THR A 256 -34.94 -25.59 -3.56
N GLU A 257 -34.77 -25.24 -4.84
CA GLU A 257 -33.52 -25.49 -5.56
C GLU A 257 -32.44 -24.51 -5.16
N VAL A 258 -32.79 -23.23 -4.93
CA VAL A 258 -31.88 -22.23 -4.36
C VAL A 258 -31.35 -22.71 -3.01
N ALA A 259 -32.21 -23.19 -2.11
CA ALA A 259 -31.80 -23.74 -0.82
C ALA A 259 -30.89 -24.97 -0.99
N ARG A 260 -31.19 -25.87 -1.92
CA ARG A 260 -30.37 -27.06 -2.21
C ARG A 260 -28.97 -26.66 -2.69
N LEU A 261 -28.86 -25.70 -3.61
CA LEU A 261 -27.58 -25.22 -4.14
C LEU A 261 -26.77 -24.49 -3.08
N ASN A 262 -27.41 -23.66 -2.26
CA ASN A 262 -26.75 -22.92 -1.18
C ASN A 262 -26.23 -23.85 -0.07
N ALA A 263 -26.93 -24.96 0.23
CA ALA A 263 -26.51 -25.93 1.23
C ALA A 263 -25.17 -26.63 0.91
N LEU A 264 -24.68 -26.52 -0.33
CA LEU A 264 -23.37 -27.04 -0.75
C LEU A 264 -22.20 -26.14 -0.32
N TRP A 265 -22.47 -24.96 0.22
CA TRP A 265 -21.46 -23.95 0.53
C TRP A 265 -21.64 -23.38 1.95
N PRO A 266 -20.56 -22.91 2.60
CA PRO A 266 -20.67 -22.19 3.86
C PRO A 266 -21.57 -20.96 3.73
N SER A 267 -22.38 -20.70 4.75
CA SER A 267 -23.27 -19.54 4.77
C SER A 267 -22.48 -18.24 4.70
N SER A 268 -22.91 -17.32 3.84
CA SER A 268 -22.32 -15.99 3.71
C SER A 268 -23.37 -14.91 3.89
N HIS A 269 -23.07 -13.91 4.74
CA HIS A 269 -23.95 -12.76 4.92
C HIS A 269 -23.85 -11.74 3.78
N VAL A 270 -22.75 -11.75 3.03
CA VAL A 270 -22.51 -10.85 1.88
C VAL A 270 -22.97 -11.47 0.55
N ALA A 271 -23.08 -12.79 0.49
CA ALA A 271 -23.55 -13.55 -0.66
C ALA A 271 -24.48 -14.69 -0.19
N PRO A 272 -25.71 -14.37 0.27
CA PRO A 272 -26.61 -15.37 0.87
C PRO A 272 -27.00 -16.48 -0.10
N ASN A 273 -27.05 -16.18 -1.40
CA ASN A 273 -27.33 -17.14 -2.47
C ASN A 273 -26.07 -17.63 -3.20
N PHE A 274 -24.92 -17.73 -2.52
CA PHE A 274 -23.64 -18.08 -3.13
C PHE A 274 -23.69 -19.30 -4.07
N GLY A 275 -24.29 -20.40 -3.60
CA GLY A 275 -24.37 -21.64 -4.37
C GLY A 275 -25.24 -21.51 -5.62
N ALA A 276 -26.40 -20.86 -5.48
CA ALA A 276 -27.30 -20.58 -6.60
C ALA A 276 -26.67 -19.60 -7.61
N ASN A 277 -26.04 -18.53 -7.13
CA ASN A 277 -25.33 -17.55 -7.95
C ASN A 277 -24.23 -18.22 -8.78
N LYS A 278 -23.46 -19.14 -8.18
CA LYS A 278 -22.44 -19.92 -8.88
C LYS A 278 -23.04 -20.77 -10.01
N ALA A 279 -24.15 -21.46 -9.76
CA ALA A 279 -24.82 -22.28 -10.76
C ALA A 279 -25.38 -21.42 -11.92
N ILE A 280 -25.97 -20.26 -11.60
CA ILE A 280 -26.53 -19.35 -12.60
C ILE A 280 -25.42 -18.71 -13.44
N ILE A 281 -24.34 -18.20 -12.82
CA ILE A 281 -23.23 -17.56 -13.56
C ILE A 281 -22.57 -18.53 -14.54
N ALA A 282 -22.52 -19.83 -14.21
CA ALA A 282 -21.98 -20.86 -15.10
C ALA A 282 -22.76 -21.05 -16.41
N THR A 283 -23.93 -20.41 -16.58
CA THR A 283 -24.78 -20.59 -17.76
C THR A 283 -24.49 -19.64 -18.93
N ARG A 284 -23.65 -18.62 -18.75
CA ARG A 284 -23.32 -17.64 -19.80
C ARG A 284 -21.82 -17.29 -19.84
N PRO A 285 -21.30 -16.77 -20.96
CA PRO A 285 -19.92 -16.28 -21.06
C PRO A 285 -19.62 -15.17 -20.04
N ALA A 286 -18.35 -15.05 -19.61
CA ALA A 286 -17.95 -14.06 -18.61
C ALA A 286 -18.18 -12.61 -19.05
N GLN A 287 -18.00 -12.32 -20.35
CA GLN A 287 -18.19 -10.98 -20.90
C GLN A 287 -19.65 -10.52 -20.78
N ASP A 288 -20.61 -11.38 -21.13
CA ASP A 288 -22.03 -11.08 -21.02
C ASP A 288 -22.42 -10.76 -19.57
N TRP A 289 -21.90 -11.52 -18.61
CA TRP A 289 -22.16 -11.28 -17.19
C TRP A 289 -21.56 -9.98 -16.70
N VAL A 290 -20.30 -9.71 -17.01
CA VAL A 290 -19.62 -8.52 -16.50
C VAL A 290 -20.29 -7.25 -17.03
N GLU A 291 -20.65 -7.23 -18.32
CA GLU A 291 -21.39 -6.10 -18.92
C GLU A 291 -22.77 -5.93 -18.29
N HIS A 292 -23.51 -7.02 -18.07
CA HIS A 292 -24.79 -6.97 -17.39
C HIS A 292 -24.65 -6.40 -15.98
N PHE A 293 -23.68 -6.88 -15.20
CA PHE A 293 -23.47 -6.41 -13.83
C PHE A 293 -23.08 -4.93 -13.79
N TRP A 294 -22.20 -4.47 -14.68
CA TRP A 294 -21.84 -3.05 -14.80
C TRP A 294 -23.04 -2.16 -15.13
N GLN A 295 -23.91 -2.57 -16.06
CA GLN A 295 -25.13 -1.83 -16.41
C GLN A 295 -26.13 -1.69 -15.25
N HIS A 296 -25.99 -2.52 -14.22
CA HIS A 296 -26.89 -2.57 -13.06
C HIS A 296 -26.19 -2.24 -11.73
N ASP A 297 -25.05 -1.52 -11.78
CA ASP A 297 -24.29 -1.07 -10.60
C ASP A 297 -23.88 -2.22 -9.65
N VAL A 298 -23.68 -3.42 -10.21
CA VAL A 298 -23.09 -4.56 -9.51
C VAL A 298 -21.59 -4.57 -9.80
N ALA A 299 -20.79 -4.53 -8.74
CA ALA A 299 -19.33 -4.52 -8.85
C ALA A 299 -18.84 -5.92 -9.23
N ALA A 300 -18.35 -6.07 -10.46
CA ALA A 300 -17.82 -7.32 -10.96
C ALA A 300 -16.65 -7.08 -11.90
N GLN A 301 -15.76 -8.07 -12.01
CA GLN A 301 -14.62 -8.01 -12.91
C GLN A 301 -14.18 -9.42 -13.30
N ILE A 302 -13.80 -9.59 -14.57
CA ILE A 302 -13.18 -10.84 -15.03
C ILE A 302 -11.81 -10.97 -14.36
N ALA A 303 -11.51 -12.15 -13.80
CA ALA A 303 -10.16 -12.51 -13.36
C ALA A 303 -9.29 -12.72 -14.59
N ALA A 304 -8.67 -11.62 -15.04
CA ALA A 304 -7.96 -11.52 -16.30
C ALA A 304 -6.61 -12.26 -16.25
N PRO A 305 -6.08 -12.70 -17.40
CA PRO A 305 -4.66 -13.04 -17.52
C PRO A 305 -3.75 -11.89 -17.09
N PHE A 306 -2.58 -12.22 -16.54
CA PHE A 306 -1.56 -11.22 -16.22
C PHE A 306 -1.08 -10.53 -17.51
N GLY A 307 -1.09 -9.20 -17.53
CA GLY A 307 -0.69 -8.38 -18.68
C GLY A 307 -1.84 -7.81 -19.52
N ASP A 308 -3.05 -8.40 -19.48
CA ASP A 308 -4.18 -7.91 -20.28
C ASP A 308 -4.56 -6.46 -19.95
N ILE A 309 -4.35 -6.03 -18.70
CA ILE A 309 -4.64 -4.67 -18.25
C ILE A 309 -3.84 -3.59 -19.00
N TYR A 310 -2.71 -3.91 -19.61
CA TYR A 310 -1.94 -2.96 -20.41
C TYR A 310 -2.71 -2.45 -21.64
N PHE A 311 -3.69 -3.21 -22.12
CA PHE A 311 -4.53 -2.85 -23.26
C PHE A 311 -5.88 -2.24 -22.86
N ASP A 312 -6.17 -2.17 -21.55
CA ASP A 312 -7.43 -1.69 -21.03
C ASP A 312 -7.63 -0.17 -21.27
N GLU A 313 -8.77 0.19 -21.85
CA GLU A 313 -9.08 1.59 -22.20
C GLU A 313 -9.06 2.52 -20.98
N GLN A 314 -9.60 2.07 -19.85
CA GLN A 314 -9.73 2.90 -18.65
C GLN A 314 -8.37 3.11 -18.00
N ALA A 315 -7.53 2.08 -17.94
CA ALA A 315 -6.16 2.20 -17.47
C ALA A 315 -5.35 3.20 -18.31
N ARG A 316 -5.49 3.13 -19.65
CA ARG A 316 -4.81 4.05 -20.59
C ARG A 316 -5.32 5.48 -20.50
N LEU A 317 -6.64 5.70 -20.42
CA LEU A 317 -7.25 7.03 -20.29
C LEU A 317 -6.80 7.79 -19.03
N ASN A 318 -6.41 7.08 -17.98
CA ASN A 318 -5.93 7.68 -16.73
C ASN A 318 -4.40 7.79 -16.65
N GLY A 319 -3.67 7.34 -17.69
CA GLY A 319 -2.21 7.34 -17.70
C GLY A 319 -1.59 6.28 -16.78
N TYR A 320 -2.35 5.26 -16.37
CA TYR A 320 -1.84 4.14 -15.57
C TYR A 320 -1.07 3.13 -16.44
N VAL A 321 -1.14 3.27 -17.76
CA VAL A 321 -0.29 2.59 -18.72
C VAL A 321 0.33 3.66 -19.60
N VAL A 322 1.66 3.62 -19.73
CA VAL A 322 2.46 4.63 -20.42
C VAL A 322 3.35 3.95 -21.46
N GLU A 323 3.52 4.61 -22.60
CA GLU A 323 4.47 4.18 -23.62
C GLU A 323 5.85 4.74 -23.28
N VAL A 324 6.88 3.88 -23.29
CA VAL A 324 8.27 4.25 -23.03
C VAL A 324 9.13 3.68 -24.15
N ASP A 325 9.91 4.55 -24.79
CA ASP A 325 10.98 4.14 -25.71
C ASP A 325 12.23 3.82 -24.86
N ASP A 326 12.39 2.54 -24.55
CA ASP A 326 13.48 2.03 -23.73
C ASP A 326 14.68 1.66 -24.61
N VAL A 327 15.88 2.07 -24.21
CA VAL A 327 17.12 1.89 -24.98
C VAL A 327 17.50 0.42 -25.17
N GLN A 328 17.04 -0.47 -24.28
CA GLN A 328 17.32 -1.91 -24.35
C GLN A 328 16.13 -2.71 -24.87
N LEU A 329 14.91 -2.36 -24.44
CA LEU A 329 13.69 -3.11 -24.77
C LEU A 329 12.94 -2.57 -26.00
N GLY A 330 13.34 -1.41 -26.53
CA GLY A 330 12.60 -0.69 -27.55
C GLY A 330 11.32 -0.07 -27.00
N LYS A 331 10.30 0.11 -27.86
CA LYS A 331 9.01 0.63 -27.41
C LYS A 331 8.28 -0.38 -26.54
N THR A 332 7.86 0.09 -25.37
CA THR A 332 7.16 -0.74 -24.39
C THR A 332 5.92 -0.05 -23.83
N LEU A 333 4.92 -0.83 -23.42
CA LEU A 333 3.90 -0.36 -22.48
C LEU A 333 4.31 -0.75 -21.06
N GLN A 334 4.34 0.23 -20.17
CA GLN A 334 4.75 0.09 -18.78
C GLN A 334 3.67 0.63 -17.83
N PRO A 335 3.67 0.22 -16.55
CA PRO A 335 2.84 0.86 -15.54
C PRO A 335 3.19 2.35 -15.39
N GLY A 336 2.19 3.22 -15.35
CA GLY A 336 2.34 4.66 -15.17
C GLY A 336 2.15 5.13 -13.72
N PRO A 337 2.25 6.44 -13.45
CA PRO A 337 2.03 7.01 -12.13
C PRO A 337 0.61 6.69 -11.59
N ALA A 338 0.53 6.11 -10.40
CA ALA A 338 -0.73 5.76 -9.74
C ALA A 338 -1.43 6.93 -9.01
N TRP A 339 -0.93 8.15 -9.22
CA TRP A 339 -1.36 9.40 -8.56
C TRP A 339 -1.44 10.54 -9.56
N GLN A 340 -2.27 11.55 -9.26
CA GLN A 340 -2.44 12.74 -10.08
C GLN A 340 -2.37 14.00 -9.21
N VAL A 341 -1.59 14.97 -9.67
CA VAL A 341 -1.36 16.28 -9.05
C VAL A 341 -1.19 17.32 -10.16
N GLN A 342 -1.16 18.60 -9.80
CA GLN A 342 -0.84 19.71 -10.70
C GLN A 342 0.38 20.48 -10.17
N PRO A 343 1.41 20.71 -11.00
CA PRO A 343 1.63 20.19 -12.36
C PRO A 343 1.73 18.65 -12.42
N PRO A 344 1.39 18.00 -13.55
CA PRO A 344 1.33 16.54 -13.63
C PRO A 344 2.70 15.88 -13.53
N ALA A 345 2.68 14.59 -13.17
CA ALA A 345 3.85 13.72 -13.16
C ALA A 345 4.58 13.73 -14.51
N ARG A 346 5.91 13.61 -14.46
CA ARG A 346 6.78 13.48 -15.63
C ARG A 346 7.32 12.07 -15.70
N VAL A 347 6.69 11.24 -16.52
CA VAL A 347 7.24 9.92 -16.84
C VAL A 347 8.54 10.15 -17.62
N GLY A 348 9.66 9.72 -17.04
CA GLY A 348 10.98 9.86 -17.65
C GLY A 348 11.14 9.02 -18.92
N GLY A 349 12.26 9.22 -19.62
CA GLY A 349 12.68 8.31 -20.69
C GLY A 349 13.14 6.95 -20.16
N SER A 350 13.72 6.12 -21.02
CA SER A 350 14.36 4.83 -20.72
C SER A 350 15.07 4.76 -19.36
N ALA A 351 15.16 3.56 -18.77
CA ALA A 351 16.15 3.34 -17.72
C ALA A 351 17.57 3.61 -18.26
N PRO A 352 18.49 4.16 -17.43
CA PRO A 352 19.81 4.57 -17.89
C PRO A 352 20.71 3.36 -18.20
N LEU A 353 21.59 3.56 -19.17
CA LEU A 353 22.71 2.64 -19.39
C LEU A 353 23.66 2.67 -18.19
N ALA A 354 24.36 1.56 -17.94
CA ALA A 354 25.26 1.44 -16.81
C ALA A 354 26.38 2.50 -16.89
N GLY A 355 26.46 3.34 -15.85
CA GLY A 355 27.46 4.39 -15.73
C GLY A 355 27.32 5.56 -16.71
N GLU A 356 26.17 5.70 -17.37
CA GLU A 356 25.89 6.82 -18.29
C GLU A 356 26.12 8.19 -17.64
N GLY A 357 25.84 8.30 -16.33
CA GLY A 357 26.05 9.50 -15.53
C GLY A 357 27.47 9.76 -15.06
N ASN A 358 28.42 8.83 -15.24
CA ASN A 358 29.81 9.02 -14.77
C ASN A 358 30.50 10.20 -15.47
N ALA A 359 30.21 10.44 -16.76
CA ALA A 359 30.87 11.47 -17.58
C ALA A 359 30.54 12.92 -17.19
N GLY A 360 29.56 13.14 -16.30
CA GLY A 360 29.12 14.47 -15.84
C GLY A 360 29.47 14.81 -14.39
N LEU A 361 30.16 13.91 -13.67
CA LEU A 361 30.52 14.07 -12.26
C LEU A 361 31.74 15.01 -12.10
N SER A 362 31.61 16.27 -12.52
CA SER A 362 32.60 17.30 -12.18
C SER A 362 32.25 17.90 -10.82
N GLY A 363 33.19 17.86 -9.88
CA GLY A 363 33.00 18.13 -8.45
C GLY A 363 32.71 19.58 -8.04
N ALA A 364 31.80 20.26 -8.74
CA ALA A 364 31.42 21.64 -8.46
C ALA A 364 29.89 21.83 -8.45
N ASP A 365 29.13 20.84 -8.00
CA ASP A 365 27.74 21.09 -7.60
C ASP A 365 27.77 21.96 -6.34
N ALA A 366 27.02 23.07 -6.35
CA ALA A 366 27.02 24.03 -5.26
C ALA A 366 26.64 23.31 -3.95
N VAL A 367 27.59 23.26 -3.00
CA VAL A 367 27.32 22.79 -1.63
C VAL A 367 26.13 23.56 -1.12
N ILE A 368 25.09 22.84 -0.69
CA ILE A 368 23.92 23.55 -0.18
C ILE A 368 24.33 24.21 1.13
N PRO A 369 24.27 25.55 1.28
CA PRO A 369 24.77 26.23 2.45
C PRO A 369 24.17 25.62 3.72
N SER A 370 25.03 25.28 4.68
CA SER A 370 24.58 24.88 6.02
C SER A 370 23.92 26.09 6.67
N GLN A 371 22.59 26.13 6.64
CA GLN A 371 21.88 27.02 7.53
C GLN A 371 21.98 26.45 8.94
N VAL A 372 22.37 27.29 9.89
CA VAL A 372 22.39 26.92 11.31
C VAL A 372 20.96 26.44 11.66
N PRO A 373 20.81 25.23 12.24
CA PRO A 373 19.51 24.76 12.72
C PRO A 373 18.84 25.86 13.53
N ARG A 374 17.60 26.20 13.20
CA ARG A 374 16.86 27.15 14.05
C ARG A 374 16.75 26.52 15.43
N SER A 375 17.12 27.25 16.49
CA SER A 375 16.93 26.80 17.87
C SER A 375 15.44 26.52 18.07
N SER A 376 15.05 25.25 17.99
CA SER A 376 13.65 24.86 18.04
C SER A 376 13.27 24.40 19.45
N PRO A 377 12.02 24.65 19.88
CA PRO A 377 11.42 23.97 21.03
C PRO A 377 11.40 22.44 20.82
N ALA A 378 10.87 21.69 21.79
CA ALA A 378 10.78 20.22 21.74
C ALA A 378 10.31 19.70 20.36
N PRO A 379 10.89 18.59 19.86
CA PRO A 379 10.63 18.10 18.51
C PRO A 379 9.14 17.77 18.31
N LEU A 380 8.56 18.33 17.26
CA LEU A 380 7.15 18.14 16.89
C LEU A 380 7.01 17.06 15.82
N PRO A 381 5.89 16.31 15.80
CA PRO A 381 5.61 15.36 14.72
C PRO A 381 5.75 15.98 13.32
N PRO A 382 6.05 15.17 12.28
CA PRO A 382 6.30 15.67 10.93
C PRO A 382 5.20 16.59 10.39
N LEU A 383 3.93 16.24 10.60
CA LEU A 383 2.77 16.98 10.07
C LEU A 383 2.02 17.77 11.17
N HIS A 384 2.70 18.10 12.27
CA HIS A 384 2.11 18.90 13.34
C HIS A 384 1.49 20.21 12.81
N GLY A 385 0.25 20.46 13.19
CA GLY A 385 -0.51 21.66 12.82
C GLY A 385 -1.37 21.51 11.57
N LEU A 386 -1.19 20.44 10.79
CA LEU A 386 -2.02 20.15 9.62
C LEU A 386 -3.42 19.71 10.06
N LYS A 387 -4.46 20.32 9.48
CA LYS A 387 -5.88 19.99 9.77
C LYS A 387 -6.53 19.24 8.62
N VAL A 388 -7.03 18.04 8.90
CA VAL A 388 -7.56 17.12 7.89
C VAL A 388 -9.02 16.80 8.19
N LEU A 389 -9.89 17.04 7.22
CA LEU A 389 -11.27 16.58 7.23
C LEU A 389 -11.37 15.26 6.45
N ASP A 390 -11.59 14.17 7.19
CA ASP A 390 -11.78 12.83 6.65
C ASP A 390 -13.28 12.57 6.41
N LEU A 391 -13.68 12.65 5.13
CA LEU A 391 -15.00 12.26 4.64
C LEU A 391 -14.98 10.87 3.98
N GLY A 392 -13.88 10.14 4.14
CA GLY A 392 -13.70 8.80 3.62
C GLY A 392 -14.63 7.79 4.29
N ALA A 393 -14.97 6.73 3.56
CA ALA A 393 -15.72 5.59 4.05
C ALA A 393 -14.96 4.30 3.77
N TYR A 394 -15.31 3.21 4.47
CA TYR A 394 -14.64 1.92 4.31
C TYR A 394 -13.13 2.00 4.62
N LEU A 395 -12.26 1.71 3.63
CA LEU A 395 -10.87 1.32 3.90
C LEU A 395 -9.83 2.34 3.39
N ALA A 396 -9.61 2.46 2.07
CA ALA A 396 -8.49 3.25 1.51
C ALA A 396 -8.43 4.71 2.02
N GLY A 397 -9.56 5.43 2.00
CA GLY A 397 -9.61 6.82 2.45
C GLY A 397 -9.34 6.97 3.94
N PRO A 398 -10.12 6.30 4.81
CA PRO A 398 -9.86 6.33 6.25
C PRO A 398 -8.45 5.86 6.63
N PHE A 399 -7.87 4.88 5.94
CA PHE A 399 -6.50 4.44 6.19
C PHE A 399 -5.48 5.56 5.92
N ALA A 400 -5.57 6.27 4.80
CA ALA A 400 -4.70 7.41 4.52
C ALA A 400 -4.78 8.49 5.61
N CYS A 401 -6.00 8.80 6.07
CA CYS A 401 -6.24 9.76 7.15
C CYS A 401 -5.73 9.29 8.52
N MET A 402 -5.74 7.98 8.79
CA MET A 402 -5.11 7.42 9.99
C MET A 402 -3.60 7.67 9.98
N LEU A 403 -2.94 7.45 8.83
CA LEU A 403 -1.50 7.69 8.71
C LEU A 403 -1.14 9.18 8.83
N LEU A 404 -1.99 10.09 8.33
CA LEU A 404 -1.83 11.53 8.60
C LEU A 404 -1.88 11.83 10.10
N ALA A 405 -2.81 11.20 10.83
CA ALA A 405 -2.89 11.34 12.28
C ALA A 405 -1.65 10.75 12.99
N ASP A 406 -1.15 9.58 12.55
CA ASP A 406 0.08 8.97 13.08
C ASP A 406 1.31 9.89 12.88
N LEU A 407 1.34 10.66 11.79
CA LEU A 407 2.36 11.69 11.49
C LEU A 407 2.10 13.03 12.22
N GLY A 408 1.03 13.11 13.01
CA GLY A 408 0.70 14.23 13.91
C GLY A 408 -0.25 15.29 13.37
N ALA A 409 -0.96 15.03 12.27
CA ALA A 409 -2.05 15.87 11.83
C ALA A 409 -3.26 15.79 12.78
N GLU A 410 -4.02 16.87 12.88
CA GLU A 410 -5.34 16.86 13.52
C GLU A 410 -6.39 16.40 12.52
N VAL A 411 -6.97 15.22 12.76
CA VAL A 411 -7.90 14.58 11.81
C VAL A 411 -9.30 14.51 12.41
N ILE A 412 -10.27 15.15 11.74
CA ILE A 412 -11.70 15.04 12.06
C ILE A 412 -12.34 14.09 11.06
N LYS A 413 -12.82 12.95 11.54
CA LYS A 413 -13.62 12.00 10.77
C LYS A 413 -15.08 12.37 10.86
N VAL A 414 -15.72 12.63 9.71
CA VAL A 414 -17.17 12.81 9.64
C VAL A 414 -17.83 11.52 9.19
N GLU A 415 -18.86 11.11 9.91
CA GLU A 415 -19.71 9.97 9.57
C GLU A 415 -21.17 10.39 9.59
N ALA A 416 -22.02 9.67 8.86
CA ALA A 416 -23.47 9.81 9.03
C ALA A 416 -23.86 9.52 10.50
N PRO A 417 -25.01 10.01 10.99
CA PRO A 417 -25.46 9.72 12.36
C PRO A 417 -25.63 8.23 12.68
N LYS A 418 -25.76 7.39 11.64
CA LYS A 418 -25.79 5.92 11.75
C LYS A 418 -24.41 5.25 11.63
N GLY A 419 -23.37 6.03 11.40
CA GLY A 419 -21.98 5.60 11.20
C GLY A 419 -21.64 5.18 9.77
N ASP A 420 -20.34 4.96 9.55
CA ASP A 420 -19.81 4.32 8.35
C ASP A 420 -20.39 2.91 8.16
N ALA A 421 -20.71 2.54 6.93
CA ALA A 421 -21.21 1.22 6.59
C ALA A 421 -20.25 0.08 6.98
N MET A 422 -18.94 0.35 7.05
CA MET A 422 -17.92 -0.60 7.50
C MET A 422 -17.95 -0.85 9.01
N ARG A 423 -18.68 -0.07 9.82
CA ARG A 423 -18.88 -0.37 11.25
C ARG A 423 -19.54 -1.72 11.50
N ARG A 424 -20.23 -2.32 10.51
CA ARG A 424 -20.71 -3.72 10.61
C ARG A 424 -19.57 -4.76 10.71
N LEU A 425 -18.36 -4.35 10.31
CA LEU A 425 -17.10 -5.10 10.42
C LEU A 425 -16.19 -4.36 11.42
N GLU A 426 -16.64 -4.24 12.67
CA GLU A 426 -16.03 -3.36 13.70
C GLU A 426 -14.52 -3.50 13.82
N ARG A 427 -13.98 -4.72 13.76
CA ARG A 427 -12.53 -4.99 13.82
C ARG A 427 -11.76 -4.35 12.66
N ILE A 428 -12.32 -4.45 11.45
CA ILE A 428 -11.74 -3.86 10.24
C ILE A 428 -11.86 -2.34 10.32
N PHE A 429 -13.04 -1.84 10.73
CA PHE A 429 -13.25 -0.40 10.93
C PHE A 429 -12.24 0.17 11.92
N SER A 430 -12.06 -0.41 13.11
CA SER A 430 -11.08 0.08 14.08
C SER A 430 -9.65 0.10 13.55
N GLY A 431 -9.31 -0.80 12.62
CA GLY A 431 -7.99 -0.91 12.01
C GLY A 431 -7.50 0.33 11.27
N THR A 432 -8.40 1.25 10.89
CA THR A 432 -8.09 2.41 10.03
C THR A 432 -8.51 3.75 10.64
N GLN A 433 -8.66 3.83 11.96
CA GLN A 433 -9.35 4.96 12.60
C GLN A 433 -8.64 5.56 13.82
N ARG A 434 -7.54 4.98 14.29
CA ARG A 434 -6.76 5.56 15.41
C ARG A 434 -6.31 6.98 15.08
N GLY A 435 -6.06 7.79 16.10
CA GLY A 435 -5.61 9.18 15.94
C GLY A 435 -6.73 10.20 15.68
N LYS A 436 -7.92 9.78 15.22
CA LYS A 436 -8.97 10.68 14.73
C LYS A 436 -9.96 11.14 15.81
N LEU A 437 -10.58 12.29 15.57
CA LEU A 437 -11.76 12.78 16.27
C LEU A 437 -13.01 12.44 15.46
N GLY A 438 -13.85 11.54 15.96
CA GLY A 438 -15.11 11.14 15.30
C GLY A 438 -16.28 12.09 15.55
N VAL A 439 -16.86 12.62 14.47
CA VAL A 439 -18.04 13.49 14.43
C VAL A 439 -19.15 12.79 13.65
N ALA A 440 -20.32 12.67 14.26
CA ALA A 440 -21.52 12.14 13.61
C ALA A 440 -22.39 13.31 13.12
N LEU A 441 -22.46 13.51 11.80
CA LEU A 441 -23.11 14.63 11.14
C LEU A 441 -23.76 14.18 9.83
N GLN A 442 -25.05 14.47 9.65
CA GLN A 442 -25.77 14.21 8.42
C GLN A 442 -25.31 15.18 7.33
N LEU A 443 -24.68 14.68 6.28
CA LEU A 443 -24.34 15.49 5.10
C LEU A 443 -25.55 15.67 4.18
N GLY A 444 -25.60 16.80 3.47
CA GLY A 444 -26.64 17.11 2.48
C GLY A 444 -27.97 17.61 3.05
N ASP A 445 -28.07 17.85 4.37
CA ASP A 445 -29.23 18.49 5.00
C ASP A 445 -28.96 19.99 5.18
N GLN A 446 -29.98 20.82 4.97
CA GLN A 446 -29.85 22.28 5.09
C GLN A 446 -29.55 22.73 6.53
N GLN A 447 -30.00 21.99 7.54
CA GLN A 447 -29.76 22.32 8.95
C GLN A 447 -28.31 22.04 9.38
N THR A 448 -27.60 21.14 8.69
CA THR A 448 -26.20 20.81 8.96
C THR A 448 -25.21 21.50 8.02
N GLU A 449 -25.69 22.18 6.98
CA GLU A 449 -24.88 22.97 6.04
C GLU A 449 -23.92 23.95 6.76
N PRO A 450 -24.34 24.71 7.79
CA PRO A 450 -23.41 25.56 8.54
C PRO A 450 -22.25 24.80 9.20
N ALA A 451 -22.48 23.56 9.67
CA ALA A 451 -21.45 22.74 10.30
C ALA A 451 -20.45 22.20 9.27
N VAL A 452 -20.95 21.81 8.09
CA VAL A 452 -20.10 21.41 6.96
C VAL A 452 -19.24 22.59 6.49
N GLU A 453 -19.82 23.79 6.37
CA GLU A 453 -19.05 24.99 6.01
C GLU A 453 -17.97 25.32 7.04
N ALA A 454 -18.28 25.23 8.34
CA ALA A 454 -17.32 25.47 9.41
C ALA A 454 -16.15 24.47 9.36
N LEU A 455 -16.45 23.19 9.15
CA LEU A 455 -15.44 22.14 8.98
C LEU A 455 -14.56 22.39 7.74
N ALA A 456 -15.17 22.77 6.61
CA ALA A 456 -14.43 23.06 5.38
C ALA A 456 -13.51 24.29 5.51
N ARG A 457 -13.92 25.31 6.27
CA ARG A 457 -13.09 26.49 6.57
C ARG A 457 -11.97 26.19 7.56
N TRP A 458 -12.19 25.25 8.48
CA TRP A 458 -11.18 24.80 9.44
C TRP A 458 -10.07 23.96 8.78
N ALA A 459 -10.43 23.15 7.79
CA ALA A 459 -9.54 22.16 7.20
C ALA A 459 -8.50 22.77 6.23
N ASP A 460 -7.26 22.28 6.31
CA ASP A 460 -6.24 22.47 5.27
C ASP A 460 -6.43 21.47 4.12
N VAL A 461 -6.91 20.28 4.48
CA VAL A 461 -7.07 19.13 3.60
C VAL A 461 -8.46 18.53 3.77
N VAL A 462 -9.09 18.17 2.66
CA VAL A 462 -10.26 17.28 2.64
C VAL A 462 -9.89 16.01 1.92
N HIS A 463 -10.15 14.85 2.52
CA HIS A 463 -9.89 13.54 1.92
C HIS A 463 -11.18 12.73 1.87
N HIS A 464 -11.47 12.10 0.73
CA HIS A 464 -12.58 11.17 0.61
C HIS A 464 -12.38 10.14 -0.52
N ASN A 465 -13.21 9.09 -0.49
CA ASN A 465 -13.28 8.06 -1.53
C ASN A 465 -14.71 7.80 -2.03
N MET A 466 -15.61 8.76 -1.80
CA MET A 466 -16.95 8.75 -2.41
C MET A 466 -16.86 8.92 -3.93
N ARG A 467 -17.76 8.30 -4.68
CA ARG A 467 -17.92 8.61 -6.11
C ARG A 467 -18.28 10.09 -6.28
N LEU A 468 -17.72 10.76 -7.29
CA LEU A 468 -17.86 12.20 -7.46
C LEU A 468 -19.32 12.69 -7.63
N PRO A 469 -20.23 11.97 -8.31
CA PRO A 469 -21.64 12.32 -8.34
C PRO A 469 -22.27 12.44 -6.94
N ALA A 470 -21.89 11.56 -6.00
CA ALA A 470 -22.36 11.63 -4.63
C ALA A 470 -21.75 12.83 -3.88
N ALA A 471 -20.44 13.07 -4.03
CA ALA A 471 -19.78 14.23 -3.43
C ALA A 471 -20.41 15.56 -3.90
N ARG A 472 -20.70 15.69 -5.20
CA ARG A 472 -21.40 16.85 -5.78
C ARG A 472 -22.80 17.02 -5.23
N LYS A 473 -23.58 15.92 -5.14
CA LYS A 473 -24.93 15.95 -4.54
C LYS A 473 -24.92 16.43 -3.09
N LEU A 474 -23.86 16.07 -2.35
CA LEU A 474 -23.66 16.47 -0.95
C LEU A 474 -23.00 17.85 -0.79
N LYS A 475 -22.63 18.52 -1.90
CA LYS A 475 -21.84 19.78 -1.94
C LYS A 475 -20.51 19.71 -1.20
N VAL A 476 -19.90 18.53 -1.15
CA VAL A 476 -18.57 18.31 -0.56
C VAL A 476 -17.52 18.01 -1.61
N ASP A 477 -17.82 18.25 -2.89
CA ASP A 477 -16.85 18.17 -3.99
C ASP A 477 -15.88 19.37 -3.98
N TYR A 478 -14.79 19.24 -4.73
CA TYR A 478 -13.72 20.25 -4.76
C TYR A 478 -14.22 21.65 -5.13
N GLU A 479 -15.07 21.79 -6.16
CA GLU A 479 -15.54 23.10 -6.61
C GLU A 479 -16.41 23.78 -5.54
N SER A 480 -17.27 23.00 -4.87
CA SER A 480 -18.07 23.49 -3.75
C SER A 480 -17.21 23.95 -2.56
N LEU A 481 -16.22 23.14 -2.14
CA LEU A 481 -15.42 23.44 -0.95
C LEU A 481 -14.35 24.50 -1.19
N LYS A 482 -13.80 24.59 -2.41
CA LYS A 482 -12.80 25.60 -2.78
C LYS A 482 -13.33 27.04 -2.66
N VAL A 483 -14.64 27.25 -2.85
CA VAL A 483 -15.29 28.55 -2.61
C VAL A 483 -15.15 29.00 -1.15
N LEU A 484 -15.20 28.05 -0.21
CA LEU A 484 -15.07 28.31 1.22
C LEU A 484 -13.61 28.44 1.66
N ASN A 485 -12.73 27.64 1.05
CA ASN A 485 -11.29 27.63 1.31
C ASN A 485 -10.48 27.51 -0.01
N PRO A 486 -10.01 28.62 -0.61
CA PRO A 486 -9.23 28.59 -1.85
C PRO A 486 -7.84 27.96 -1.75
N GLN A 487 -7.32 27.75 -0.52
CA GLN A 487 -6.04 27.09 -0.25
C GLN A 487 -6.21 25.59 0.06
N LEU A 488 -7.42 25.05 -0.12
CA LEU A 488 -7.73 23.66 0.17
C LEU A 488 -6.94 22.71 -0.74
N VAL A 489 -6.27 21.73 -0.14
CA VAL A 489 -5.82 20.52 -0.87
C VAL A 489 -6.92 19.46 -0.74
N TYR A 490 -7.50 19.07 -1.87
CA TYR A 490 -8.62 18.13 -1.91
C TYR A 490 -8.17 16.81 -2.51
N CYS A 491 -8.23 15.73 -1.73
CA CYS A 491 -7.78 14.40 -2.15
C CYS A 491 -8.96 13.47 -2.39
N HIS A 492 -9.04 12.91 -3.62
CA HIS A 492 -10.05 11.93 -3.99
C HIS A 492 -9.41 10.58 -4.33
N VAL A 493 -9.90 9.51 -3.70
CA VAL A 493 -9.53 8.13 -4.05
C VAL A 493 -10.69 7.46 -4.77
N SER A 494 -10.45 7.03 -6.00
CA SER A 494 -11.46 6.37 -6.85
C SER A 494 -11.12 4.89 -7.06
N ALA A 495 -12.04 4.12 -7.64
CA ALA A 495 -11.73 2.75 -8.05
C ALA A 495 -10.94 2.73 -9.37
N TYR A 496 -11.48 3.34 -10.43
CA TYR A 496 -11.00 3.21 -11.80
C TYR A 496 -10.21 4.42 -12.33
N GLY A 497 -9.99 5.44 -11.49
CA GLY A 497 -9.43 6.74 -11.90
C GLY A 497 -10.51 7.76 -12.29
N PRO A 498 -10.19 9.07 -12.30
CA PRO A 498 -11.17 10.13 -12.51
C PRO A 498 -11.61 10.34 -13.97
N THR A 499 -10.90 9.75 -14.94
CA THR A 499 -11.14 9.97 -16.37
C THR A 499 -11.73 8.74 -17.03
N GLY A 500 -12.63 8.89 -18.00
CA GLY A 500 -13.15 7.79 -18.82
C GLY A 500 -14.50 7.23 -18.36
N PRO A 501 -15.07 6.28 -19.13
CA PRO A 501 -16.45 5.83 -18.95
C PRO A 501 -16.70 5.09 -17.63
N ARG A 502 -15.65 4.56 -16.99
CA ARG A 502 -15.76 3.81 -15.73
C ARG A 502 -15.40 4.63 -14.48
N ALA A 503 -15.18 5.94 -14.62
CA ALA A 503 -14.75 6.79 -13.51
C ALA A 503 -15.69 6.74 -12.28
N ASP A 504 -17.00 6.58 -12.53
CA ASP A 504 -18.04 6.53 -11.49
C ASP A 504 -18.60 5.11 -11.25
N TRP A 505 -17.88 4.07 -11.69
CA TRP A 505 -18.30 2.68 -11.48
C TRP A 505 -18.10 2.21 -10.03
N PRO A 506 -18.89 1.22 -9.57
CA PRO A 506 -18.62 0.52 -8.31
C PRO A 506 -17.27 -0.19 -8.39
N GLY A 507 -16.43 -0.03 -7.37
CA GLY A 507 -15.17 -0.75 -7.32
C GLY A 507 -14.69 -1.02 -5.90
N PHE A 508 -13.96 -2.12 -5.78
CA PHE A 508 -13.40 -2.68 -4.56
C PHE A 508 -12.04 -3.32 -4.90
N ASP A 509 -11.16 -3.46 -3.91
CA ASP A 509 -9.81 -4.04 -4.07
C ASP A 509 -9.79 -5.31 -4.93
N GLN A 510 -10.69 -6.25 -4.65
CA GLN A 510 -10.73 -7.54 -5.32
C GLN A 510 -10.84 -7.42 -6.83
N LEU A 511 -11.64 -6.45 -7.29
CA LEU A 511 -11.86 -6.26 -8.71
C LEU A 511 -10.58 -5.78 -9.41
N MET A 512 -9.74 -5.00 -8.72
CA MET A 512 -8.47 -4.56 -9.28
C MET A 512 -7.46 -5.70 -9.32
N GLN A 513 -7.43 -6.55 -8.30
CA GLN A 513 -6.62 -7.77 -8.33
C GLN A 513 -7.06 -8.71 -9.46
N ALA A 514 -8.37 -8.82 -9.70
CA ALA A 514 -8.94 -9.58 -10.81
C ALA A 514 -8.51 -8.99 -12.17
N SER A 515 -8.66 -7.68 -12.37
CA SER A 515 -8.32 -7.03 -13.65
C SER A 515 -6.83 -7.00 -13.93
N CYS A 516 -5.99 -6.91 -12.90
CA CYS A 516 -4.53 -6.92 -13.01
C CYS A 516 -3.94 -8.34 -13.08
N GLY A 517 -4.79 -9.38 -13.07
CA GLY A 517 -4.38 -10.78 -13.19
C GLY A 517 -3.72 -11.41 -11.97
N TRP A 518 -3.64 -10.68 -10.86
CA TRP A 518 -3.09 -11.20 -9.60
C TRP A 518 -3.90 -12.35 -9.02
N GLU A 519 -5.22 -12.39 -9.27
CA GLU A 519 -6.03 -13.53 -8.83
C GLU A 519 -5.67 -14.82 -9.57
N ARG A 520 -5.36 -14.72 -10.87
CA ARG A 520 -4.92 -15.87 -11.67
C ARG A 520 -3.56 -16.35 -11.20
N GLU A 521 -2.62 -15.43 -11.02
CA GLU A 521 -1.27 -15.76 -10.59
C GLU A 521 -1.24 -16.33 -9.16
N GLN A 522 -2.05 -15.81 -8.23
CA GLN A 522 -2.14 -16.38 -6.89
C GLN A 522 -2.86 -17.74 -6.86
N GLY A 523 -3.77 -18.00 -7.81
CA GLY A 523 -4.48 -19.28 -7.92
C GLY A 523 -3.55 -20.47 -8.14
N GLY A 524 -2.44 -20.26 -8.88
CA GLY A 524 -1.52 -21.33 -9.28
C GLY A 524 -1.91 -21.98 -10.60
N GLU A 525 -0.93 -22.58 -11.28
CA GLU A 525 -1.12 -23.22 -12.58
C GLU A 525 -2.25 -24.25 -12.56
N GLY A 526 -3.19 -24.14 -13.51
CA GLY A 526 -4.32 -25.07 -13.67
C GLY A 526 -5.41 -24.99 -12.58
N GLN A 527 -5.27 -24.10 -11.60
CA GLN A 527 -6.22 -23.95 -10.49
C GLN A 527 -7.23 -22.82 -10.73
N ALA A 528 -8.28 -22.78 -9.91
CA ALA A 528 -9.17 -21.63 -9.85
C ALA A 528 -8.41 -20.38 -9.37
N PRO A 529 -8.74 -19.17 -9.87
CA PRO A 529 -8.19 -17.94 -9.35
C PRO A 529 -8.44 -17.80 -7.84
N MET A 530 -7.60 -17.01 -7.19
CA MET A 530 -7.65 -16.76 -5.76
C MET A 530 -7.24 -15.32 -5.46
N TRP A 531 -8.08 -14.62 -4.72
CA TRP A 531 -7.79 -13.26 -4.25
C TRP A 531 -6.86 -13.26 -3.03
N LEU A 532 -5.95 -12.28 -2.95
CA LEU A 532 -5.17 -12.00 -1.75
C LEU A 532 -6.04 -11.30 -0.71
N ARG A 533 -6.46 -12.02 0.34
CA ARG A 533 -7.46 -11.55 1.32
C ARG A 533 -7.05 -10.31 2.13
N PHE A 534 -5.80 -9.89 1.99
CA PHE A 534 -5.17 -8.78 2.66
C PHE A 534 -5.71 -7.40 2.24
N GLY A 535 -6.52 -7.29 1.19
CA GLY A 535 -7.06 -6.00 0.75
C GLY A 535 -5.99 -5.04 0.22
N VAL A 536 -4.88 -5.57 -0.35
CA VAL A 536 -3.65 -4.81 -0.65
C VAL A 536 -3.88 -3.61 -1.56
N GLY A 537 -4.81 -3.68 -2.51
CA GLY A 537 -5.16 -2.58 -3.41
C GLY A 537 -5.74 -1.37 -2.70
N ASP A 538 -6.54 -1.56 -1.64
CA ASP A 538 -7.03 -0.46 -0.81
C ASP A 538 -5.86 0.25 -0.09
N PHE A 539 -4.88 -0.51 0.40
CA PHE A 539 -3.69 0.06 1.05
C PHE A 539 -2.75 0.75 0.06
N PHE A 540 -2.55 0.18 -1.14
CA PHE A 540 -1.81 0.83 -2.21
C PHE A 540 -2.46 2.16 -2.59
N ALA A 541 -3.78 2.18 -2.82
CA ALA A 541 -4.49 3.40 -3.17
C ALA A 541 -4.49 4.43 -2.04
N GLY A 542 -4.64 3.99 -0.79
CA GLY A 542 -4.56 4.83 0.40
C GLY A 542 -3.20 5.52 0.52
N LEU A 543 -2.10 4.78 0.45
CA LEU A 543 -0.75 5.35 0.51
C LEU A 543 -0.41 6.19 -0.74
N SER A 544 -0.84 5.76 -1.92
CA SER A 544 -0.68 6.54 -3.15
C SER A 544 -1.41 7.89 -3.04
N SER A 545 -2.61 7.90 -2.45
CA SER A 545 -3.37 9.13 -2.18
C SER A 545 -2.65 10.04 -1.19
N LEU A 546 -2.01 9.45 -0.17
CA LEU A 546 -1.23 10.17 0.82
C LEU A 546 -0.01 10.83 0.17
N TYR A 547 0.72 10.10 -0.69
CA TYR A 547 1.82 10.68 -1.45
C TYR A 547 1.36 11.84 -2.35
N ALA A 548 0.26 11.67 -3.10
CA ALA A 548 -0.32 12.73 -3.93
C ALA A 548 -0.71 13.97 -3.11
N LEU A 549 -1.31 13.76 -1.94
CA LEU A 549 -1.69 14.81 -0.99
C LEU A 549 -0.48 15.56 -0.45
N LEU A 550 0.58 14.85 -0.03
CA LEU A 550 1.80 15.51 0.46
C LEU A 550 2.53 16.28 -0.64
N LEU A 551 2.51 15.80 -1.89
CA LEU A 551 2.99 16.57 -3.05
C LEU A 551 2.15 17.84 -3.25
N GLY A 552 0.82 17.74 -3.18
CA GLY A 552 -0.07 18.89 -3.29
C GLY A 552 0.13 19.92 -2.16
N LEU A 553 0.37 19.46 -0.93
CA LEU A 553 0.73 20.34 0.19
C LEU A 553 2.08 21.03 -0.02
N TYR A 554 3.08 20.29 -0.51
CA TYR A 554 4.41 20.83 -0.79
C TYR A 554 4.37 21.89 -1.90
N GLU A 555 3.57 21.65 -2.95
CA GLU A 555 3.33 22.63 -4.01
C GLU A 555 2.59 23.86 -3.48
N ARG A 556 1.51 23.67 -2.69
CA ARG A 556 0.76 24.77 -2.07
C ARG A 556 1.64 25.64 -1.19
N ASN A 557 2.55 25.08 -0.40
CA ASN A 557 3.45 25.85 0.46
C ASN A 557 4.37 26.79 -0.34
N ARG A 558 4.63 26.47 -1.61
CA ARG A 558 5.47 27.26 -2.52
C ARG A 558 4.64 28.25 -3.35
N SER A 559 3.49 27.84 -3.86
CA SER A 559 2.66 28.65 -4.76
C SER A 559 1.60 29.48 -4.04
N GLY A 560 1.21 29.09 -2.83
CA GLY A 560 0.09 29.64 -2.07
C GLY A 560 -1.30 29.19 -2.57
N VAL A 561 -1.37 28.23 -3.49
CA VAL A 561 -2.62 27.83 -4.16
C VAL A 561 -2.96 26.37 -3.83
N GLY A 562 -4.22 26.11 -3.46
CA GLY A 562 -4.72 24.75 -3.25
C GLY A 562 -5.02 24.03 -4.58
N GLN A 563 -5.15 22.70 -4.52
CA GLN A 563 -5.43 21.88 -5.70
C GLN A 563 -6.22 20.61 -5.37
N MET A 564 -6.87 20.03 -6.38
CA MET A 564 -7.38 18.68 -6.32
C MET A 564 -6.27 17.70 -6.73
N VAL A 565 -6.05 16.69 -5.90
CA VAL A 565 -5.15 15.56 -6.15
C VAL A 565 -5.96 14.27 -6.11
N SER A 566 -5.47 13.21 -6.74
CA SER A 566 -6.18 11.92 -6.71
C SER A 566 -5.27 10.70 -6.82
N SER A 567 -5.82 9.56 -6.43
CA SER A 567 -5.29 8.23 -6.72
C SER A 567 -6.43 7.27 -7.06
N SER A 568 -6.10 6.03 -7.46
CA SER A 568 -7.12 4.99 -7.64
C SER A 568 -6.66 3.60 -7.28
N LEU A 569 -7.62 2.73 -6.96
CA LEU A 569 -7.37 1.29 -6.76
C LEU A 569 -6.72 0.67 -8.02
N LEU A 570 -7.23 0.99 -9.21
CA LEU A 570 -6.73 0.47 -10.48
C LEU A 570 -5.27 0.86 -10.70
N GLY A 571 -4.96 2.16 -10.65
CA GLY A 571 -3.60 2.64 -10.88
C GLY A 571 -2.60 2.10 -9.87
N ALA A 572 -2.98 2.08 -8.58
CA ALA A 572 -2.10 1.63 -7.52
C ALA A 572 -1.87 0.10 -7.54
N THR A 573 -2.88 -0.68 -7.95
CA THR A 573 -2.73 -2.14 -8.15
C THR A 573 -1.94 -2.46 -9.41
N LEU A 574 -2.21 -1.79 -10.54
CA LEU A 574 -1.50 -2.00 -11.80
C LEU A 574 0.00 -1.75 -11.65
N LEU A 575 0.39 -0.71 -10.91
CA LEU A 575 1.80 -0.43 -10.61
C LEU A 575 2.54 -1.65 -10.04
N SER A 576 1.87 -2.49 -9.25
CA SER A 576 2.52 -3.68 -8.67
C SER A 576 2.97 -4.71 -9.70
N MET A 577 2.47 -4.64 -10.94
CA MET A 577 2.80 -5.51 -12.07
C MET A 577 4.09 -5.15 -12.81
N SER A 578 4.91 -4.23 -12.26
CA SER A 578 6.11 -3.73 -12.94
C SER A 578 7.19 -4.78 -13.22
N GLU A 579 7.00 -6.05 -12.83
CA GLU A 579 7.87 -7.16 -13.24
C GLU A 579 7.74 -7.53 -14.72
N ALA A 580 6.71 -7.03 -15.41
CA ALA A 580 6.50 -7.26 -16.83
C ALA A 580 6.17 -5.96 -17.57
N VAL A 581 6.56 -5.92 -18.84
CA VAL A 581 6.18 -4.89 -19.80
C VAL A 581 5.68 -5.53 -21.09
N VAL A 582 4.88 -4.79 -21.87
CA VAL A 582 4.46 -5.22 -23.21
C VAL A 582 5.44 -4.65 -24.23
N LEU A 583 5.95 -5.49 -25.14
CA LEU A 583 6.85 -5.12 -26.22
C LEU A 583 6.08 -4.56 -27.43
N GLU A 584 6.79 -3.98 -28.40
CA GLU A 584 6.20 -3.38 -29.61
C GLU A 584 5.32 -4.35 -30.43
N ASP A 585 5.62 -5.65 -30.39
CA ASP A 585 4.84 -6.70 -31.05
C ASP A 585 3.56 -7.12 -30.29
N GLY A 586 3.30 -6.51 -29.13
CA GLY A 586 2.18 -6.80 -28.25
C GLY A 586 2.39 -7.98 -27.30
N SER A 587 3.56 -8.64 -27.33
CA SER A 587 3.88 -9.71 -26.39
C SER A 587 4.29 -9.18 -25.03
N LEU A 588 3.99 -9.94 -23.97
CA LEU A 588 4.42 -9.65 -22.61
C LEU A 588 5.80 -10.25 -22.36
N THR A 589 6.70 -9.53 -21.68
CA THR A 589 7.96 -10.10 -21.20
C THR A 589 7.72 -11.26 -20.22
N PRO A 590 8.62 -12.26 -20.13
CA PRO A 590 8.46 -13.39 -19.24
C PRO A 590 8.30 -12.97 -17.77
N ILE A 591 7.43 -13.68 -17.05
CA ILE A 591 7.26 -13.56 -15.59
C ILE A 591 7.45 -14.92 -14.92
N GLU A 592 7.68 -14.89 -13.61
CA GLU A 592 7.63 -16.10 -12.79
C GLU A 592 6.17 -16.48 -12.54
N HIS A 593 5.84 -17.78 -12.57
CA HIS A 593 4.46 -18.24 -12.33
C HIS A 593 4.39 -19.08 -11.06
N MET A 594 3.29 -18.96 -10.32
CA MET A 594 3.01 -19.81 -9.18
C MET A 594 2.76 -21.25 -9.64
N ASP A 595 3.42 -22.20 -8.98
CA ASP A 595 3.17 -23.63 -9.21
C ASP A 595 1.71 -24.04 -8.91
N ALA A 596 1.30 -25.19 -9.44
CA ALA A 596 -0.05 -25.72 -9.25
C ALA A 596 -0.39 -26.11 -7.79
N GLN A 597 0.61 -26.19 -6.90
CA GLN A 597 0.45 -26.48 -5.46
C GLN A 597 0.48 -25.21 -4.61
N GLN A 598 0.62 -24.04 -5.23
CA GLN A 598 0.80 -22.75 -4.57
C GLN A 598 1.95 -22.77 -3.53
N THR A 599 3.04 -23.50 -3.82
CA THR A 599 4.21 -23.60 -2.93
C THR A 599 5.32 -22.62 -3.29
N GLY A 600 5.45 -22.20 -4.54
CA GLY A 600 6.38 -21.15 -4.94
C GLY A 600 6.47 -20.99 -6.45
N VAL A 601 7.56 -20.37 -6.89
CA VAL A 601 7.82 -20.06 -8.30
C VAL A 601 9.01 -20.82 -8.89
N SER A 602 9.84 -21.42 -8.04
CA SER A 602 10.93 -22.33 -8.42
C SER A 602 11.37 -23.17 -7.22
N ASP A 603 12.17 -24.21 -7.44
CA ASP A 603 12.71 -25.02 -6.35
C ASP A 603 13.58 -24.21 -5.37
N ALA A 604 14.24 -23.17 -5.84
CA ALA A 604 15.07 -22.29 -5.01
C ALA A 604 14.26 -21.20 -4.28
N HIS A 605 12.99 -21.02 -4.62
CA HIS A 605 12.12 -20.00 -4.02
C HIS A 605 10.70 -20.54 -3.79
N ARG A 606 10.55 -21.36 -2.74
CA ARG A 606 9.30 -22.04 -2.41
C ARG A 606 9.22 -22.54 -0.97
N LEU A 607 8.01 -22.91 -0.59
CA LEU A 607 7.64 -23.58 0.64
C LEU A 607 7.93 -25.08 0.55
N TYR A 608 8.44 -25.62 1.65
CA TYR A 608 8.68 -27.05 1.81
C TYR A 608 8.12 -27.54 3.14
N LEU A 609 7.44 -28.67 3.10
CA LEU A 609 6.96 -29.37 4.28
C LEU A 609 8.06 -30.31 4.79
N CYS A 610 8.57 -30.04 5.98
CA CYS A 610 9.43 -30.96 6.71
C CYS A 610 8.59 -32.03 7.41
N SER A 611 9.23 -33.00 8.07
CA SER A 611 8.54 -34.07 8.82
C SER A 611 7.61 -33.56 9.94
N ASP A 612 7.80 -32.32 10.40
CA ASP A 612 7.08 -31.73 11.54
C ASP A 612 6.43 -30.36 11.24
N ALA A 613 6.98 -29.55 10.33
CA ALA A 613 6.49 -28.19 10.07
C ALA A 613 6.97 -27.62 8.72
N TRP A 614 6.38 -26.50 8.30
CA TRP A 614 6.77 -25.78 7.09
C TRP A 614 7.99 -24.86 7.27
N LEU A 615 8.83 -24.79 6.25
CA LEU A 615 9.80 -23.73 6.04
C LEU A 615 9.70 -23.17 4.62
N VAL A 616 10.35 -22.03 4.39
CA VAL A 616 10.50 -21.44 3.06
C VAL A 616 11.98 -21.29 2.74
N VAL A 617 12.34 -21.55 1.48
CA VAL A 617 13.67 -21.27 0.91
C VAL A 617 13.53 -20.06 -0.01
N ALA A 618 14.52 -19.16 0.02
CA ALA A 618 14.62 -18.00 -0.86
C ALA A 618 16.08 -17.80 -1.30
N ALA A 619 16.60 -18.77 -2.06
CA ALA A 619 17.88 -18.65 -2.76
C ALA A 619 17.67 -17.86 -4.06
N LEU A 620 17.95 -16.56 -3.99
CA LEU A 620 17.64 -15.60 -5.06
C LEU A 620 18.90 -15.18 -5.83
N GLN A 621 20.08 -15.44 -5.27
CA GLN A 621 21.35 -15.19 -5.94
C GLN A 621 21.89 -16.45 -6.65
N PRO A 622 22.60 -16.32 -7.77
CA PRO A 622 23.11 -17.48 -8.52
C PRO A 622 23.95 -18.46 -7.70
N ASP A 623 24.77 -17.95 -6.78
CA ASP A 623 25.61 -18.74 -5.88
C ASP A 623 24.78 -19.45 -4.79
N GLU A 624 23.74 -18.80 -4.26
CA GLU A 624 22.77 -19.43 -3.35
C GLU A 624 22.04 -20.59 -4.03
N VAL A 625 21.60 -20.41 -5.28
CA VAL A 625 20.93 -21.47 -6.07
C VAL A 625 21.86 -22.66 -6.28
N GLN A 626 23.14 -22.40 -6.59
CA GLN A 626 24.13 -23.47 -6.76
C GLN A 626 24.35 -24.25 -5.46
N ARG A 627 24.50 -23.57 -4.32
CA ARG A 627 24.65 -24.21 -3.00
C ARG A 627 23.41 -25.01 -2.61
N PHE A 628 22.21 -24.49 -2.88
CA PHE A 628 20.95 -25.18 -2.65
C PHE A 628 20.86 -26.49 -3.45
N LYS A 629 21.14 -26.44 -4.75
CA LYS A 629 21.15 -27.64 -5.62
C LYS A 629 22.20 -28.65 -5.19
N ALA A 630 23.38 -28.19 -4.78
CA ALA A 630 24.44 -29.07 -4.30
C ALA A 630 24.07 -29.83 -3.01
N LEU A 631 23.30 -29.21 -2.12
CA LEU A 631 22.86 -29.83 -0.87
C LEU A 631 21.77 -30.89 -1.08
N MET A 632 20.83 -30.64 -1.99
CA MET A 632 19.57 -31.36 -2.04
C MET A 632 19.43 -32.32 -3.24
N GLY A 633 20.24 -32.14 -4.29
CA GLY A 633 20.11 -32.86 -5.54
C GLY A 633 18.80 -32.55 -6.27
N ASP A 634 18.29 -33.53 -7.03
CA ASP A 634 17.12 -33.36 -7.91
C ASP A 634 15.77 -33.62 -7.21
N GLN A 635 15.76 -33.94 -5.91
CA GLN A 635 14.54 -34.27 -5.16
C GLN A 635 14.42 -33.47 -3.86
N PRO A 636 14.26 -32.14 -3.96
CA PRO A 636 14.23 -31.27 -2.80
C PRO A 636 13.11 -31.61 -1.81
N GLU A 637 11.94 -31.99 -2.31
CA GLU A 637 10.76 -32.31 -1.50
C GLU A 637 10.99 -33.55 -0.60
N THR A 638 11.56 -34.62 -1.17
CA THR A 638 11.91 -35.83 -0.42
C THR A 638 12.94 -35.53 0.66
N TRP A 639 13.93 -34.67 0.35
CA TRP A 639 14.97 -34.27 1.30
C TRP A 639 14.36 -33.56 2.51
N PHE A 640 13.49 -32.56 2.29
CA PHE A 640 12.84 -31.85 3.39
C PHE A 640 11.90 -32.74 4.19
N ALA A 641 11.09 -33.57 3.53
CA ALA A 641 10.15 -34.47 4.20
C ALA A 641 10.85 -35.47 5.15
N GLY A 642 12.13 -35.79 4.90
CA GLY A 642 12.94 -36.67 5.73
C GLY A 642 13.59 -36.01 6.97
N LEU A 643 13.50 -34.68 7.11
CA LEU A 643 14.14 -33.93 8.20
C LEU A 643 13.11 -33.21 9.06
N THR A 644 13.47 -32.88 10.29
CA THR A 644 12.72 -31.87 11.06
C THR A 644 13.04 -30.49 10.51
N ARG A 645 12.12 -29.53 10.65
CA ARG A 645 12.32 -28.14 10.24
C ARG A 645 13.58 -27.55 10.83
N GLN A 646 13.87 -27.84 12.09
CA GLN A 646 15.08 -27.38 12.76
C GLN A 646 16.35 -27.93 12.10
N ALA A 647 16.39 -29.23 11.80
CA ALA A 647 17.54 -29.86 11.15
C ALA A 647 17.74 -29.33 9.72
N ALA A 648 16.65 -29.16 8.96
CA ALA A 648 16.69 -28.61 7.62
C ALA A 648 17.21 -27.17 7.60
N LEU A 649 16.73 -26.30 8.50
CA LEU A 649 17.22 -24.93 8.63
C LEU A 649 18.71 -24.88 9.03
N ALA A 650 19.15 -25.77 9.93
CA ALA A 650 20.55 -25.85 10.32
C ALA A 650 21.46 -26.23 9.13
N ALA A 651 21.04 -27.21 8.33
CA ALA A 651 21.78 -27.64 7.14
C ALA A 651 21.85 -26.54 6.07
N LEU A 652 20.74 -25.82 5.83
CA LEU A 652 20.72 -24.69 4.88
C LEU A 652 21.61 -23.53 5.35
N ALA A 653 21.61 -23.25 6.66
CA ALA A 653 22.45 -22.21 7.25
C ALA A 653 23.95 -22.53 7.11
N GLU A 654 24.35 -23.80 7.26
CA GLU A 654 25.74 -24.26 7.10
C GLU A 654 26.29 -23.96 5.69
N VAL A 655 25.44 -24.08 4.67
CA VAL A 655 25.79 -23.76 3.28
C VAL A 655 25.32 -22.38 2.83
N GLN A 656 24.95 -21.49 3.76
CA GLN A 656 24.55 -20.12 3.46
C GLN A 656 23.45 -20.01 2.39
N VAL A 657 22.43 -20.85 2.49
CA VAL A 657 21.20 -20.75 1.69
C VAL A 657 20.13 -20.06 2.52
N PRO A 658 19.58 -18.91 2.09
CA PRO A 658 18.55 -18.21 2.86
C PRO A 658 17.27 -19.04 2.99
N ALA A 659 16.86 -19.28 4.22
CA ALA A 659 15.62 -19.98 4.54
C ALA A 659 15.07 -19.54 5.89
N GLN A 660 13.77 -19.75 6.10
CA GLN A 660 13.09 -19.30 7.30
C GLN A 660 11.96 -20.27 7.68
N ALA A 661 11.80 -20.50 8.98
CA ALA A 661 10.61 -21.19 9.49
C ALA A 661 9.35 -20.42 9.12
N VAL A 662 8.35 -21.13 8.58
CA VAL A 662 7.01 -20.57 8.35
C VAL A 662 6.24 -20.70 9.65
N LEU A 663 5.84 -19.56 10.20
CA LEU A 663 5.03 -19.51 11.41
C LEU A 663 3.54 -19.46 11.03
N GLU A 664 2.71 -20.01 11.91
CA GLU A 664 1.26 -20.15 11.71
C GLU A 664 0.53 -19.52 12.91
N ALA A 665 -0.71 -19.06 12.71
CA ALA A 665 -1.54 -18.48 13.78
C ALA A 665 -0.84 -17.37 14.61
N GLN A 666 -0.21 -16.40 13.92
CA GLN A 666 0.71 -15.46 14.56
C GLN A 666 0.08 -14.21 15.19
N MET A 667 -1.21 -13.95 15.03
CA MET A 667 -1.85 -12.74 15.59
C MET A 667 -1.53 -12.55 17.08
N ASP A 668 -1.79 -13.56 17.91
CA ASP A 668 -1.61 -13.44 19.36
C ASP A 668 -0.14 -13.39 19.75
N ALA A 669 0.68 -14.31 19.21
CA ALA A 669 2.12 -14.34 19.46
C ALA A 669 2.82 -13.03 19.03
N PHE A 670 2.36 -12.40 17.95
CA PHE A 670 2.85 -11.12 17.50
C PHE A 670 2.53 -10.01 18.51
N LEU A 671 1.29 -9.91 18.97
CA LEU A 671 0.83 -8.88 19.92
C LEU A 671 1.39 -9.07 21.33
N ASP A 672 1.72 -10.30 21.72
CA ASP A 672 2.31 -10.62 23.02
C ASP A 672 3.84 -10.46 23.07
N SER A 673 4.49 -10.29 21.91
CA SER A 673 5.95 -10.22 21.82
C SER A 673 6.51 -8.91 22.39
N PRO A 674 7.42 -8.98 23.39
CA PRO A 674 8.17 -7.82 23.88
C PRO A 674 9.11 -7.22 22.83
N GLU A 675 9.64 -8.04 21.92
CA GLU A 675 10.53 -7.58 20.84
C GLU A 675 9.78 -6.71 19.83
N HIS A 676 8.57 -7.15 19.43
CA HIS A 676 7.71 -6.35 18.55
C HIS A 676 7.25 -5.07 19.25
N ALA A 677 6.96 -5.13 20.55
CA ALA A 677 6.62 -3.95 21.36
C ALA A 677 7.78 -2.94 21.40
N ALA A 678 9.01 -3.40 21.67
CA ALA A 678 10.20 -2.56 21.73
C ALA A 678 10.53 -1.89 20.39
N ALA A 679 10.21 -2.56 19.28
CA ALA A 679 10.32 -2.00 17.93
C ALA A 679 9.12 -1.10 17.53
N GLY A 680 8.10 -0.96 18.38
CA GLY A 680 6.90 -0.16 18.12
C GLY A 680 5.95 -0.76 17.09
N LEU A 681 6.02 -2.07 16.84
CA LEU A 681 5.24 -2.76 15.81
C LEU A 681 3.79 -3.05 16.21
N HIS A 682 3.44 -2.86 17.48
CA HIS A 682 2.06 -2.81 17.94
C HIS A 682 1.85 -1.64 18.89
N ALA A 683 0.61 -1.19 18.99
CA ALA A 683 0.16 -0.07 19.81
C ALA A 683 -0.98 -0.50 20.71
N HIS A 684 -1.08 0.14 21.88
CA HIS A 684 -2.05 -0.18 22.91
C HIS A 684 -2.84 1.08 23.29
N TYR A 685 -4.16 0.92 23.46
CA TYR A 685 -5.08 2.00 23.80
C TYR A 685 -6.05 1.59 24.88
N SER A 686 -6.50 2.55 25.69
CA SER A 686 -7.77 2.42 26.39
C SER A 686 -8.89 2.91 25.46
N HIS A 687 -9.89 2.07 25.19
CA HIS A 687 -10.99 2.36 24.28
C HIS A 687 -12.35 2.31 24.99
N ALA A 688 -13.21 3.30 24.74
CA ALA A 688 -14.49 3.48 25.44
C ALA A 688 -15.46 2.28 25.31
N VAL A 689 -15.38 1.55 24.18
CA VAL A 689 -16.26 0.39 23.89
C VAL A 689 -15.54 -0.95 24.06
N TYR A 690 -14.22 -0.99 23.86
CA TYR A 690 -13.48 -2.25 23.67
C TYR A 690 -12.58 -2.59 24.87
N GLY A 691 -12.53 -1.72 25.89
CA GLY A 691 -11.57 -1.81 26.98
C GLY A 691 -10.15 -1.58 26.45
N ASP A 692 -9.19 -2.34 26.95
CA ASP A 692 -7.83 -2.33 26.40
C ASP A 692 -7.83 -2.90 24.96
N LEU A 693 -7.32 -2.12 24.01
CA LEU A 693 -7.25 -2.44 22.58
C LEU A 693 -5.79 -2.47 22.14
N GLN A 694 -5.37 -3.56 21.50
CA GLN A 694 -4.07 -3.71 20.84
C GLN A 694 -4.25 -3.76 19.33
N GLN A 695 -3.42 -3.03 18.58
CA GLN A 695 -3.43 -2.97 17.11
C GLN A 695 -2.02 -2.93 16.54
N ILE A 696 -1.87 -3.12 15.23
CA ILE A 696 -0.61 -2.86 14.51
C ILE A 696 -0.14 -1.42 14.75
N GLY A 697 1.16 -1.25 15.00
CA GLY A 697 1.77 0.00 15.45
C GLY A 697 2.35 0.86 14.33
N ALA A 698 3.58 1.34 14.56
CA ALA A 698 4.26 2.33 13.72
C ALA A 698 4.76 1.75 12.39
N PHE A 699 4.65 2.54 11.32
CA PHE A 699 5.17 2.21 9.99
C PHE A 699 6.45 2.97 9.60
N TRP A 700 6.91 3.88 10.47
CA TRP A 700 8.10 4.69 10.27
C TRP A 700 8.93 4.80 11.55
N ASP A 701 10.21 5.10 11.36
CA ASP A 701 11.07 5.70 12.37
C ASP A 701 11.56 7.05 11.83
N PHE A 702 11.34 8.13 12.58
CA PHE A 702 11.83 9.48 12.24
C PHE A 702 13.00 9.92 13.14
N GLY A 703 13.54 9.00 13.94
CA GLY A 703 14.61 9.28 14.90
C GLY A 703 14.16 10.27 15.97
N ASN A 704 14.39 11.56 15.73
CA ASN A 704 14.13 12.63 16.68
C ASN A 704 12.71 13.19 16.66
N LEU A 705 11.94 12.98 15.57
CA LEU A 705 10.54 13.42 15.51
C LEU A 705 9.59 12.32 16.02
N PRO A 706 8.67 12.62 16.96
CA PRO A 706 7.75 11.61 17.47
C PRO A 706 6.60 11.31 16.51
N LEU A 707 6.12 10.06 16.53
CA LEU A 707 4.82 9.66 15.97
C LEU A 707 3.70 9.84 17.00
N SER A 708 2.46 10.02 16.52
CA SER A 708 1.27 10.27 17.33
C SER A 708 0.35 9.04 17.40
N LEU A 709 0.77 8.01 18.13
CA LEU A 709 0.07 6.71 18.22
C LEU A 709 -0.75 6.52 19.51
N GLN A 710 -1.11 7.59 20.22
CA GLN A 710 -1.69 7.48 21.57
C GLN A 710 -3.21 7.53 21.62
N ARG A 711 -3.87 8.00 20.56
CA ARG A 711 -5.33 8.15 20.54
C ARG A 711 -6.01 6.92 19.90
N PRO A 712 -6.97 6.29 20.59
CA PRO A 712 -7.72 5.15 20.03
C PRO A 712 -8.58 5.55 18.82
N PRO A 713 -9.05 4.56 18.03
CA PRO A 713 -10.20 4.72 17.15
C PRO A 713 -11.39 5.38 17.87
N PRO A 714 -12.12 6.33 17.26
CA PRO A 714 -13.28 6.94 17.91
C PRO A 714 -14.52 6.05 17.86
N ALA A 715 -15.26 6.00 18.98
CA ALA A 715 -16.65 5.57 18.96
C ALA A 715 -17.50 6.54 18.10
N LEU A 716 -18.65 6.07 17.61
CA LEU A 716 -19.52 6.86 16.76
C LEU A 716 -19.95 8.15 17.48
N GLY A 717 -19.63 9.31 16.89
CA GLY A 717 -20.00 10.62 17.44
C GLY A 717 -19.29 11.02 18.74
N GLN A 718 -18.27 10.26 19.18
CA GLN A 718 -17.58 10.47 20.46
C GLN A 718 -17.12 11.92 20.70
N HIS A 719 -16.78 12.63 19.63
CA HIS A 719 -16.24 13.98 19.71
C HIS A 719 -17.14 15.01 19.03
N THR A 720 -18.38 14.67 18.63
CA THR A 720 -19.29 15.57 17.92
C THR A 720 -19.50 16.87 18.69
N ARG A 721 -19.84 16.78 19.98
CA ARG A 721 -20.03 17.97 20.82
C ARG A 721 -18.76 18.80 20.91
N GLN A 722 -17.65 18.17 21.32
CA GLN A 722 -16.37 18.84 21.51
C GLN A 722 -15.92 19.60 20.26
N VAL A 723 -16.00 18.95 19.09
CA VAL A 723 -15.55 19.52 17.83
C VAL A 723 -16.45 20.67 17.39
N LEU A 724 -17.77 20.46 17.39
CA LEU A 724 -18.69 21.49 16.90
C LEU A 724 -18.76 22.70 17.83
N GLU A 725 -18.68 22.53 19.15
CA GLU A 725 -18.53 23.66 20.08
C GLU A 725 -17.23 24.43 19.84
N GLY A 726 -16.12 23.73 19.55
CA GLY A 726 -14.84 24.33 19.14
C GLY A 726 -14.91 25.11 17.83
N LEU A 727 -15.89 24.82 16.98
CA LEU A 727 -16.17 25.53 15.72
C LEU A 727 -17.25 26.62 15.88
N GLY A 728 -17.72 26.88 17.10
CA GLY A 728 -18.63 27.98 17.41
C GLY A 728 -20.12 27.62 17.53
N PHE A 729 -20.47 26.33 17.50
CA PHE A 729 -21.86 25.89 17.73
C PHE A 729 -22.20 25.93 19.21
N THR A 730 -23.38 26.46 19.55
CA THR A 730 -23.90 26.48 20.91
C THR A 730 -24.48 25.14 21.30
N GLY A 731 -24.47 24.83 22.60
CA GLY A 731 -25.12 23.62 23.13
C GLY A 731 -26.58 23.50 22.68
N SER A 732 -27.33 24.60 22.65
CA SER A 732 -28.73 24.61 22.17
C SER A 732 -28.91 24.29 20.69
N GLU A 733 -27.95 24.68 19.84
CA GLU A 733 -27.96 24.30 18.42
C GLU A 733 -27.71 22.80 18.26
N LEU A 734 -26.75 22.27 19.00
CA LEU A 734 -26.42 20.84 18.97
C LEU A 734 -27.56 19.97 19.47
N GLU A 735 -28.22 20.33 20.57
CA GLU A 735 -29.38 19.57 21.06
C GLU A 735 -30.53 19.56 20.04
N ARG A 736 -30.74 20.66 19.32
CA ARG A 736 -31.75 20.73 18.26
C ARG A 736 -31.40 19.81 17.09
N LEU A 737 -30.14 19.82 16.64
CA LEU A 737 -29.68 18.92 15.57
C LEU A 737 -29.76 17.45 15.99
N ALA A 738 -29.43 17.14 17.26
CA ALA A 738 -29.49 15.78 17.80
C ALA A 738 -30.94 15.29 17.88
N SER A 739 -31.85 16.15 18.35
CA SER A 739 -33.29 15.85 18.40
C SER A 739 -33.89 15.60 17.01
N ALA A 740 -33.31 16.21 15.97
CA ALA A 740 -33.68 15.98 14.56
C ALA A 740 -33.00 14.74 13.95
N GLY A 741 -32.15 14.03 14.69
CA GLY A 741 -31.38 12.88 14.20
C GLY A 741 -30.29 13.25 13.20
N LEU A 742 -29.89 14.52 13.15
CA LEU A 742 -28.90 15.04 12.19
C LEU A 742 -27.47 15.01 12.73
N VAL A 743 -27.31 14.85 14.04
CA VAL A 743 -26.04 14.56 14.71
C VAL A 743 -26.24 13.48 15.78
N ALA A 744 -25.15 12.84 16.20
CA ALA A 744 -25.12 12.02 17.42
C ALA A 744 -24.12 12.63 18.41
N LEU A 745 -24.58 12.87 19.65
CA LEU A 745 -23.83 13.58 20.71
C LEU A 745 -23.40 12.66 21.85
#